data_AF-A0AAU4BXL9-F1
#
_entry.id   AF-A0AAU4BXL9-F1
#
_cell.length_a   1.000
_cell.length_b   1.000
_cell.length_c   1.000
_cell.angle_alpha   90.00
_cell.angle_beta   90.00
_cell.angle_gamma   90.00
#
_symmetry.space_group_name_H-M   'P 1'
#
loop_
_entity.id
_entity.type
_entity.pdbx_description
1 polymer ?
#
loop_
_entity_poly.entity_id
_entity_poly.type
_entity_poly.pdbx_seq_one_letter_code
_entity_poly.pdbx_strand_id
1 'polypeptide(L)'
;MPYSPDSHISGDPGDDSPAVDRPALAPDVQAAVPLLEPPGWAVAQRALFDLLDHAWRRFARDFTGPDGRLNYTGPLTTRDGVDDFYEVFFNWPQLYLLGGADDILPASEKHWEGVTRQLTELNMLRDEYERGYDWFHQGESLLLLYFLCMAAPDRWRERALRFAELYVDPAKGNYDPEHRIITGPHNGSDPDRTGLFDGDVYPWLLKEAETYGFPLEWIPEAANGPFPLSADPRLGDQMRDRMGVGDTAVNLATAGLVLNAWILSGEERYRDWIVEYVGAWRERTLEQGGLIPDNVGPDGEVGSLLEGRWYGGHYGWSWPHGWHSLGHAACVAALAAATVTGDDDYLSMVATSLDTLIGHSKVMPHTEADSSLPSKWAVELGPDRHTPTPHLPFRHNDSGWFDYNPATPPVPVALWHHTSSEADRARLEGLRETDGIDWRTVRPFRSKEDSGHEKAWFAFLAGDDPDYPERILAMAQAQVRHRLRRIDRYRDLDVPEPDIHVWQLCNPVVTEALVQLTWGGPQVLYQGGLQQARLRYHDADARRAGLPADVAALVTSIDPEATTVELVNLAPETDRTVIVQAGAFAEHTITGVRYTTCQDDGWIGDMYDYGHSEPVVSEAEVPCDGPYLTVRLPASTRIRFTLRLGLRTRPPSYRTPFDTAAEQADSLETTGESA
;
A
#
# COMPACT_ATOMS: atom_id res chain seq x y z
N MET A 1 37.24 62.82 -18.88
CA MET A 1 38.70 62.74 -19.13
C MET A 1 39.39 63.83 -18.33
N PRO A 2 40.57 63.60 -17.72
CA PRO A 2 41.12 62.35 -17.21
C PRO A 2 41.83 62.51 -15.84
N TYR A 3 42.09 61.43 -15.10
CA TYR A 3 43.46 60.94 -14.83
C TYR A 3 43.42 59.71 -13.88
N SER A 4 43.98 58.60 -14.38
CA SER A 4 44.44 57.45 -13.60
C SER A 4 45.83 57.73 -13.02
N PRO A 5 46.29 57.02 -11.99
CA PRO A 5 47.46 56.19 -12.26
C PRO A 5 47.41 54.79 -11.62
N ASP A 6 47.93 53.84 -12.38
CA ASP A 6 48.17 52.45 -12.01
C ASP A 6 49.41 52.26 -11.12
N SER A 7 49.44 51.05 -10.55
CA SER A 7 50.59 50.20 -10.17
C SER A 7 51.08 50.27 -8.71
N HIS A 8 50.85 49.20 -7.93
CA HIS A 8 51.78 48.06 -7.89
C HIS A 8 51.19 46.85 -7.13
N ILE A 9 51.54 45.68 -7.65
CA ILE A 9 51.14 44.33 -7.27
C ILE A 9 52.11 43.75 -6.23
N SER A 10 51.56 43.10 -5.21
CA SER A 10 52.11 41.95 -4.47
C SER A 10 50.88 41.19 -3.94
N GLY A 11 50.51 39.99 -4.37
CA GLY A 11 51.34 38.82 -4.62
C GLY A 11 51.31 37.93 -3.37
N ASP A 12 50.15 37.34 -3.06
CA ASP A 12 50.01 36.27 -2.05
C ASP A 12 49.25 35.10 -2.69
N PRO A 13 49.75 33.84 -2.61
CA PRO A 13 49.21 32.72 -3.35
C PRO A 13 48.22 31.90 -2.51
N GLY A 14 47.11 31.51 -3.12
CA GLY A 14 46.37 30.30 -2.77
C GLY A 14 45.43 30.41 -1.58
N ASP A 15 44.16 30.64 -1.89
CA ASP A 15 43.06 30.03 -1.16
C ASP A 15 41.98 29.63 -2.18
N ASP A 16 42.28 28.59 -2.96
CA ASP A 16 41.29 27.78 -3.67
C ASP A 16 40.58 26.90 -2.62
N SER A 17 39.79 27.53 -1.76
CA SER A 17 38.77 26.82 -1.01
C SER A 17 37.61 26.55 -1.98
N PRO A 18 37.23 25.28 -2.23
CA PRO A 18 36.08 25.00 -3.07
C PRO A 18 34.87 25.67 -2.43
N ALA A 19 34.14 26.44 -3.24
CA ALA A 19 32.84 26.96 -2.85
C ALA A 19 32.02 25.77 -2.34
N VAL A 20 31.74 25.76 -1.04
CA VAL A 20 30.80 24.81 -0.43
C VAL A 20 29.50 24.96 -1.21
N ASP A 21 29.16 23.91 -1.94
CA ASP A 21 27.96 23.80 -2.75
C ASP A 21 26.77 24.07 -1.82
N ARG A 22 26.23 25.29 -1.86
CA ARG A 22 24.98 25.58 -1.19
C ARG A 22 23.93 24.77 -1.95
N PRO A 23 23.16 23.88 -1.29
CA PRO A 23 22.09 23.17 -1.98
C PRO A 23 21.22 24.21 -2.68
N ALA A 24 21.07 24.06 -3.99
CA ALA A 24 20.21 24.92 -4.78
C ALA A 24 18.84 24.92 -4.11
N LEU A 25 18.35 26.09 -3.71
CA LEU A 25 17.00 26.24 -3.17
C LEU A 25 16.04 25.61 -4.18
N ALA A 26 15.22 24.66 -3.73
CA ALA A 26 14.20 24.03 -4.57
C ALA A 26 13.40 25.14 -5.29
N PRO A 27 13.12 24.99 -6.59
CA PRO A 27 12.41 26.02 -7.33
C PRO A 27 11.05 26.30 -6.67
N ASP A 28 10.68 27.58 -6.68
CA ASP A 28 9.43 28.10 -6.14
C ASP A 28 8.54 28.50 -7.31
N VAL A 29 7.38 27.86 -7.44
CA VAL A 29 6.40 28.14 -8.50
C VAL A 29 5.17 28.78 -7.86
N GLN A 30 4.73 29.91 -8.41
CA GLN A 30 3.52 30.59 -7.93
C GLN A 30 2.36 30.38 -8.91
N ALA A 31 1.21 29.93 -8.40
CA ALA A 31 -0.03 29.92 -9.16
C ALA A 31 -0.49 31.34 -9.49
N ALA A 32 -0.87 31.56 -10.74
CA ALA A 32 -1.31 32.86 -11.23
C ALA A 32 -2.65 32.79 -11.97
N VAL A 33 -3.15 31.60 -12.29
CA VAL A 33 -4.45 31.47 -12.97
C VAL A 33 -5.56 31.66 -11.92
N PRO A 34 -6.45 32.64 -12.08
CA PRO A 34 -7.53 32.86 -11.11
C PRO A 34 -8.54 31.71 -11.15
N LEU A 35 -9.10 31.40 -9.98
CA LEU A 35 -10.17 30.42 -9.81
C LEU A 35 -11.52 31.13 -9.88
N LEU A 36 -12.03 31.33 -11.10
CA LEU A 36 -13.34 31.94 -11.31
C LEU A 36 -14.48 30.97 -10.96
N GLU A 37 -14.34 29.72 -11.38
CA GLU A 37 -15.29 28.64 -11.11
C GLU A 37 -14.55 27.44 -10.50
N PRO A 38 -14.79 27.10 -9.22
CA PRO A 38 -14.21 25.92 -8.61
C PRO A 38 -14.68 24.64 -9.31
N PRO A 39 -13.77 23.75 -9.75
CA PRO A 39 -14.18 22.50 -10.37
C PRO A 39 -14.87 21.59 -9.34
N GLY A 40 -15.88 20.83 -9.78
CA GLY A 40 -16.72 20.02 -8.90
C GLY A 40 -15.93 19.01 -8.08
N TRP A 41 -14.92 18.36 -8.68
CA TRP A 41 -14.03 17.44 -7.98
C TRP A 41 -13.26 18.09 -6.83
N ALA A 42 -12.84 19.35 -6.93
CA ALA A 42 -12.05 20.00 -5.89
C ALA A 42 -12.90 20.25 -4.63
N VAL A 43 -14.12 20.74 -4.83
CA VAL A 43 -15.10 20.92 -3.76
C VAL A 43 -15.50 19.57 -3.15
N ALA A 44 -15.75 18.56 -3.99
CA ALA A 44 -16.11 17.22 -3.53
C ALA A 44 -14.97 16.53 -2.74
N GLN A 45 -13.70 16.77 -3.13
CA GLN A 45 -12.53 16.24 -2.44
C GLN A 45 -12.38 16.84 -1.04
N ARG A 46 -12.49 18.17 -0.90
CA ARG A 46 -12.44 18.81 0.43
C ARG A 46 -13.63 18.40 1.30
N ALA A 47 -14.83 18.31 0.73
CA ALA A 47 -16.00 17.81 1.45
C ALA A 47 -15.85 16.34 1.92
N LEU A 48 -15.12 15.51 1.17
CA LEU A 48 -14.79 14.14 1.58
C LEU A 48 -13.83 14.13 2.78
N PHE A 49 -12.78 14.97 2.79
CA PHE A 49 -11.90 15.13 3.96
C PHE A 49 -12.70 15.49 5.21
N ASP A 50 -13.57 16.50 5.14
CA ASP A 50 -14.41 16.93 6.28
C ASP A 50 -15.34 15.80 6.77
N LEU A 51 -15.91 15.02 5.85
CA LEU A 51 -16.79 13.91 6.18
C LEU A 51 -16.02 12.76 6.85
N LEU A 52 -14.84 12.42 6.33
CA LEU A 52 -13.95 11.42 6.94
C LEU A 52 -13.54 11.85 8.34
N ASP A 53 -13.19 13.12 8.50
CA ASP A 53 -12.81 13.72 9.77
C ASP A 53 -13.92 13.66 10.82
N HIS A 54 -15.15 13.96 10.41
CA HIS A 54 -16.31 13.73 11.25
C HIS A 54 -16.48 12.25 11.62
N ALA A 55 -16.33 11.36 10.63
CA ALA A 55 -16.70 9.97 10.77
C ALA A 55 -15.72 9.16 11.63
N TRP A 56 -14.40 9.35 11.50
CA TRP A 56 -13.44 8.62 12.36
C TRP A 56 -13.59 9.04 13.82
N ARG A 57 -13.86 10.32 14.11
CA ARG A 57 -14.17 10.80 15.47
C ARG A 57 -15.46 10.17 16.01
N ARG A 58 -16.45 9.95 15.13
CA ARG A 58 -17.70 9.25 15.47
C ARG A 58 -17.41 7.79 15.83
N PHE A 59 -16.58 7.10 15.03
CA PHE A 59 -16.14 5.73 15.26
C PHE A 59 -15.39 5.60 16.60
N ALA A 60 -14.34 6.39 16.80
CA ALA A 60 -13.52 6.36 18.00
C ALA A 60 -14.38 6.47 19.28
N ARG A 61 -15.28 7.45 19.34
CA ARG A 61 -16.13 7.63 20.53
C ARG A 61 -17.07 6.44 20.80
N ASP A 62 -17.60 5.80 19.76
CA ASP A 62 -18.68 4.82 19.92
C ASP A 62 -18.16 3.37 20.04
N PHE A 63 -16.98 3.06 19.48
CA PHE A 63 -16.43 1.69 19.47
C PHE A 63 -15.16 1.50 20.29
N THR A 64 -14.61 2.55 20.92
CA THR A 64 -13.35 2.46 21.65
C THR A 64 -13.44 3.02 23.06
N GLY A 65 -12.53 2.54 23.91
CA GLY A 65 -12.33 3.02 25.27
C GLY A 65 -11.47 4.29 25.35
N PRO A 66 -11.48 4.99 26.50
CA PRO A 66 -10.68 6.19 26.71
C PRO A 66 -9.17 5.95 26.59
N ASP A 67 -8.71 4.71 26.75
CA ASP A 67 -7.31 4.28 26.69
C ASP A 67 -6.90 3.71 25.31
N GLY A 68 -7.77 3.83 24.30
CA GLY A 68 -7.49 3.47 22.90
C GLY A 68 -7.91 2.06 22.49
N ARG A 69 -8.28 1.19 23.44
CA ARG A 69 -8.70 -0.19 23.14
C ARG A 69 -10.06 -0.25 22.44
N LEU A 70 -10.34 -1.34 21.73
CA LEU A 70 -11.68 -1.63 21.22
C LEU A 70 -12.61 -2.04 22.36
N ASN A 71 -13.91 -1.77 22.22
CA ASN A 71 -14.95 -2.17 23.16
C ASN A 71 -15.22 -3.69 23.09
N TYR A 72 -14.20 -4.50 23.41
CA TYR A 72 -14.24 -5.95 23.45
C TYR A 72 -13.89 -6.47 24.84
N THR A 73 -14.71 -7.40 25.34
CA THR A 73 -14.53 -8.02 26.66
C THR A 73 -14.50 -9.55 26.60
N GLY A 74 -14.57 -10.14 25.40
CA GLY A 74 -14.50 -11.59 25.22
C GLY A 74 -13.07 -12.13 25.21
N PRO A 75 -12.90 -13.46 25.23
CA PRO A 75 -11.61 -14.12 25.02
C PRO A 75 -11.24 -14.18 23.53
N LEU A 76 -10.00 -14.55 23.21
CA LEU A 76 -9.63 -15.08 21.90
C LEU A 76 -9.16 -16.53 22.13
N THR A 77 -9.76 -17.48 21.42
CA THR A 77 -9.60 -18.92 21.66
C THR A 77 -8.74 -19.61 20.60
N THR A 78 -8.53 -18.96 19.46
CA THR A 78 -7.66 -19.42 18.37
C THR A 78 -6.38 -18.59 18.27
N ARG A 79 -5.51 -18.93 17.31
CA ARG A 79 -4.37 -18.07 16.95
C ARG A 79 -4.80 -16.82 16.17
N ASP A 80 -5.95 -16.89 15.51
CA ASP A 80 -6.56 -15.85 14.70
C ASP A 80 -7.17 -14.70 15.53
N GLY A 81 -7.29 -13.52 14.91
CA GLY A 81 -8.01 -12.35 15.42
C GLY A 81 -7.13 -11.16 15.82
N VAL A 82 -5.81 -11.20 15.64
CA VAL A 82 -4.93 -10.06 15.92
C VAL A 82 -5.10 -8.95 14.88
N ASP A 83 -5.14 -9.31 13.60
CA ASP A 83 -5.35 -8.40 12.47
C ASP A 83 -6.66 -7.64 12.63
N ASP A 84 -7.74 -8.33 12.99
CA ASP A 84 -9.06 -7.74 13.17
C ASP A 84 -9.11 -6.54 14.13
N PHE A 85 -8.16 -6.43 15.06
CA PHE A 85 -8.08 -5.31 15.98
C PHE A 85 -7.27 -4.13 15.41
N TYR A 86 -6.22 -4.39 14.63
CA TYR A 86 -5.39 -3.35 13.98
C TYR A 86 -6.00 -2.81 12.69
N GLU A 87 -6.60 -3.68 11.90
CA GLU A 87 -7.28 -3.37 10.63
C GLU A 87 -8.44 -2.38 10.79
N VAL A 88 -8.90 -2.18 12.02
CA VAL A 88 -9.89 -1.12 12.32
C VAL A 88 -9.32 0.28 12.06
N PHE A 89 -8.01 0.45 12.22
CA PHE A 89 -7.34 1.75 12.20
C PHE A 89 -6.28 1.90 11.10
N PHE A 90 -6.01 0.84 10.30
CA PHE A 90 -4.86 0.77 9.40
C PHE A 90 -4.69 1.98 8.47
N ASN A 91 -5.79 2.54 7.96
CA ASN A 91 -5.78 3.65 7.01
C ASN A 91 -5.93 5.04 7.66
N TRP A 92 -5.98 5.14 8.99
CA TRP A 92 -6.08 6.43 9.68
C TRP A 92 -4.82 7.29 9.56
N PRO A 93 -3.59 6.75 9.72
CA PRO A 93 -2.40 7.55 9.48
C PRO A 93 -2.21 7.85 7.98
N GLN A 94 -2.72 7.00 7.07
CA GLN A 94 -2.77 7.32 5.64
C GLN A 94 -3.66 8.55 5.37
N LEU A 95 -4.81 8.67 6.04
CA LEU A 95 -5.65 9.88 5.96
C LEU A 95 -4.91 11.13 6.47
N TYR A 96 -4.14 11.04 7.56
CA TYR A 96 -3.27 12.14 8.00
C TYR A 96 -2.28 12.55 6.90
N LEU A 97 -1.59 11.58 6.30
CA LEU A 97 -0.60 11.77 5.24
C LEU A 97 -1.20 12.38 3.96
N LEU A 98 -2.49 12.17 3.71
CA LEU A 98 -3.23 12.76 2.58
C LEU A 98 -3.65 14.21 2.83
N GLY A 99 -3.82 14.63 4.09
CA GLY A 99 -4.28 15.97 4.48
C GLY A 99 -5.55 16.02 5.34
N GLY A 100 -5.96 14.89 5.93
CA GLY A 100 -6.99 14.86 6.99
C GLY A 100 -6.51 15.52 8.28
N ALA A 101 -7.41 15.79 9.22
CA ALA A 101 -7.13 16.62 10.40
C ALA A 101 -5.91 16.17 11.24
N ASP A 102 -5.19 17.14 11.78
CA ASP A 102 -3.93 16.95 12.52
C ASP A 102 -4.06 16.03 13.74
N ASP A 103 -5.23 15.98 14.38
CA ASP A 103 -5.52 15.18 15.56
C ASP A 103 -5.75 13.69 15.26
N ILE A 104 -5.89 13.28 13.99
CA ILE A 104 -6.03 11.86 13.64
C ILE A 104 -4.72 11.09 13.85
N LEU A 105 -3.56 11.74 13.71
CA LEU A 105 -2.27 11.07 13.94
C LEU A 105 -2.12 10.68 15.43
N PRO A 106 -2.23 11.60 16.41
CA PRO A 106 -2.27 11.22 17.82
C PRO A 106 -3.37 10.23 18.18
N ALA A 107 -4.53 10.28 17.51
CA ALA A 107 -5.59 9.28 17.70
C ALA A 107 -5.17 7.89 17.23
N SER A 108 -4.51 7.79 16.07
CA SER A 108 -4.00 6.53 15.51
C SER A 108 -2.95 5.92 16.44
N GLU A 109 -2.02 6.73 16.96
CA GLU A 109 -0.99 6.29 17.92
C GLU A 109 -1.61 5.78 19.22
N LYS A 110 -2.62 6.50 19.73
CA LYS A 110 -3.37 6.08 20.91
C LYS A 110 -4.07 4.74 20.70
N HIS A 111 -4.70 4.53 19.54
CA HIS A 111 -5.39 3.28 19.23
C HIS A 111 -4.43 2.13 19.04
N TRP A 112 -3.26 2.35 18.45
CA TRP A 112 -2.19 1.36 18.41
C TRP A 112 -1.85 0.94 19.85
N GLU A 113 -1.36 1.85 20.70
CA GLU A 113 -0.98 1.52 22.09
C GLU A 113 -2.10 0.85 22.92
N GLY A 114 -3.35 1.28 22.72
CA GLY A 114 -4.52 0.70 23.38
C GLY A 114 -4.82 -0.72 22.94
N VAL A 115 -4.79 -0.99 21.63
CA VAL A 115 -4.98 -2.33 21.07
C VAL A 115 -3.81 -3.25 21.40
N THR A 116 -2.54 -2.79 21.33
CA THR A 116 -1.38 -3.61 21.72
C THR A 116 -1.52 -4.16 23.13
N ARG A 117 -1.89 -3.27 24.06
CA ARG A 117 -2.09 -3.62 25.46
C ARG A 117 -3.24 -4.61 25.61
N GLN A 118 -4.36 -4.37 24.92
CA GLN A 118 -5.51 -5.28 24.94
C GLN A 118 -5.15 -6.69 24.43
N LEU A 119 -4.44 -6.79 23.31
CA LEU A 119 -4.05 -8.08 22.74
C LEU A 119 -2.95 -8.78 23.56
N THR A 120 -2.10 -8.02 24.25
CA THR A 120 -1.16 -8.57 25.24
C THR A 120 -1.90 -9.13 26.46
N GLU A 121 -2.92 -8.42 26.97
CA GLU A 121 -3.81 -8.91 28.04
C GLU A 121 -4.55 -10.20 27.62
N LEU A 122 -4.89 -10.33 26.32
CA LEU A 122 -5.48 -11.53 25.71
C LEU A 122 -4.46 -12.62 25.35
N ASN A 123 -3.17 -12.44 25.68
CA ASN A 123 -2.09 -13.40 25.43
C ASN A 123 -1.85 -13.73 23.94
N MET A 124 -2.22 -12.79 23.05
CA MET A 124 -2.00 -12.90 21.61
C MET A 124 -0.65 -12.33 21.19
N LEU A 125 -0.13 -11.37 21.94
CA LEU A 125 1.16 -10.73 21.67
C LEU A 125 2.20 -11.07 22.73
N ARG A 126 3.46 -11.08 22.29
CA ARG A 126 4.66 -11.09 23.14
C ARG A 126 5.60 -10.00 22.62
N ASP A 127 6.10 -9.17 23.53
CA ASP A 127 6.95 -8.02 23.17
C ASP A 127 6.34 -7.09 22.11
N GLU A 128 5.02 -6.85 22.22
CA GLU A 128 4.18 -6.02 21.33
C GLU A 128 3.95 -6.59 19.92
N TYR A 129 4.44 -7.79 19.62
CA TYR A 129 4.30 -8.43 18.32
C TYR A 129 3.51 -9.74 18.43
N GLU A 130 2.92 -10.19 17.33
CA GLU A 130 2.17 -11.45 17.26
C GLU A 130 3.02 -12.62 17.75
N ARG A 131 2.46 -13.51 18.57
CA ARG A 131 3.22 -14.66 19.11
C ARG A 131 3.58 -15.68 18.03
N GLY A 132 2.67 -15.94 17.09
CA GLY A 132 2.87 -16.97 16.07
C GLY A 132 1.63 -17.21 15.24
N TYR A 133 1.53 -16.55 14.08
CA TYR A 133 0.43 -16.70 13.13
C TYR A 133 0.93 -16.54 11.68
N ASP A 134 0.08 -16.65 10.67
CA ASP A 134 0.54 -16.55 9.28
C ASP A 134 0.80 -15.10 8.82
N TRP A 135 1.64 -14.96 7.80
CA TRP A 135 2.00 -13.65 7.25
C TRP A 135 0.92 -12.99 6.40
N PHE A 136 -0.11 -13.74 5.99
CA PHE A 136 -1.27 -13.13 5.32
C PHE A 136 -1.95 -12.16 6.30
N HIS A 137 -2.22 -12.58 7.54
CA HIS A 137 -2.83 -11.73 8.57
C HIS A 137 -1.84 -10.81 9.30
N GLN A 138 -0.59 -11.24 9.54
CA GLN A 138 0.42 -10.33 10.12
C GLN A 138 0.72 -9.16 9.19
N GLY A 139 0.74 -9.37 7.87
CA GLY A 139 0.90 -8.30 6.89
C GLY A 139 -0.22 -7.26 6.97
N GLU A 140 -1.46 -7.72 7.13
CA GLU A 140 -2.64 -6.85 7.29
C GLU A 140 -2.57 -6.03 8.60
N SER A 141 -2.16 -6.67 9.69
CA SER A 141 -1.92 -6.03 11.00
C SER A 141 -0.92 -4.87 10.91
N LEU A 142 0.16 -5.07 10.15
CA LEU A 142 1.31 -4.16 10.12
C LEU A 142 1.10 -2.90 9.28
N LEU A 143 0.03 -2.82 8.48
CA LEU A 143 -0.27 -1.60 7.72
C LEU A 143 -0.43 -0.37 8.61
N LEU A 144 -1.06 -0.51 9.78
CA LEU A 144 -1.15 0.58 10.77
C LEU A 144 0.24 1.08 11.16
N LEU A 145 1.16 0.15 11.46
CA LEU A 145 2.54 0.48 11.82
C LEU A 145 3.26 1.17 10.65
N TYR A 146 3.14 0.67 9.41
CA TYR A 146 3.83 1.25 8.27
C TYR A 146 3.39 2.69 7.99
N PHE A 147 2.09 2.98 8.05
CA PHE A 147 1.63 4.35 7.88
C PHE A 147 2.01 5.26 9.06
N LEU A 148 2.14 4.73 10.28
CA LEU A 148 2.68 5.47 11.42
C LEU A 148 4.18 5.77 11.27
N CYS A 149 4.97 4.81 10.78
CA CYS A 149 6.36 5.05 10.39
C CYS A 149 6.46 6.13 9.31
N MET A 150 5.55 6.11 8.33
CA MET A 150 5.51 7.11 7.26
C MET A 150 5.10 8.50 7.74
N ALA A 151 4.21 8.58 8.72
CA ALA A 151 3.71 9.85 9.27
C ALA A 151 4.64 10.45 10.33
N ALA A 152 5.39 9.63 11.05
CA ALA A 152 6.19 10.04 12.20
C ALA A 152 7.38 9.10 12.46
N PRO A 153 8.36 9.03 11.53
CA PRO A 153 9.39 8.00 11.53
C PRO A 153 10.17 7.89 12.84
N ASP A 154 10.61 9.02 13.41
CA ASP A 154 11.41 9.02 14.64
C ASP A 154 10.69 8.39 15.83
N ARG A 155 9.37 8.56 15.92
CA ARG A 155 8.55 8.03 17.02
C ARG A 155 8.31 6.52 16.90
N TRP A 156 8.42 5.97 15.70
CA TRP A 156 8.07 4.59 15.39
C TRP A 156 9.27 3.72 14.98
N ARG A 157 10.45 4.33 14.81
CA ARG A 157 11.69 3.68 14.38
C ARG A 157 12.07 2.49 15.25
N GLU A 158 12.22 2.69 16.56
CA GLU A 158 12.68 1.62 17.48
C GLU A 158 11.82 0.36 17.37
N ARG A 159 10.49 0.54 17.36
CA ARG A 159 9.52 -0.54 17.29
C ARG A 159 9.60 -1.28 15.95
N ALA A 160 9.66 -0.54 14.84
CA ALA A 160 9.76 -1.13 13.51
C ALA A 160 11.05 -1.96 13.34
N LEU A 161 12.20 -1.45 13.82
CA LEU A 161 13.45 -2.19 13.78
C LEU A 161 13.38 -3.45 14.65
N ARG A 162 12.89 -3.34 15.89
CA ARG A 162 12.73 -4.49 16.79
C ARG A 162 11.88 -5.60 16.19
N PHE A 163 10.84 -5.26 15.43
CA PHE A 163 9.99 -6.24 14.74
C PHE A 163 10.71 -6.87 13.55
N ALA A 164 11.46 -6.10 12.75
CA ALA A 164 12.26 -6.65 11.67
C ALA A 164 13.38 -7.58 12.18
N GLU A 165 13.97 -7.31 13.34
CA GLU A 165 14.98 -8.17 13.96
C GLU A 165 14.46 -9.58 14.24
N LEU A 166 13.15 -9.79 14.38
CA LEU A 166 12.58 -11.14 14.53
C LEU A 166 12.93 -12.06 13.35
N TYR A 167 13.22 -11.49 12.18
CA TYR A 167 13.52 -12.22 10.95
C TYR A 167 14.96 -12.03 10.49
N VAL A 168 15.56 -10.86 10.76
CA VAL A 168 16.93 -10.56 10.32
C VAL A 168 18.00 -11.09 11.27
N ASP A 169 17.75 -11.14 12.59
CA ASP A 169 18.66 -11.74 13.55
C ASP A 169 18.40 -13.27 13.64
N PRO A 170 19.31 -14.14 13.17
CA PRO A 170 19.11 -15.58 13.21
C PRO A 170 18.92 -16.13 14.64
N ALA A 171 19.37 -15.41 15.67
CA ALA A 171 19.17 -15.81 17.06
C ALA A 171 17.69 -15.78 17.49
N LYS A 172 16.80 -15.16 16.71
CA LYS A 172 15.35 -15.15 16.94
C LYS A 172 14.66 -16.40 16.42
N GLY A 173 15.28 -17.14 15.49
CA GLY A 173 14.83 -18.46 15.04
C GLY A 173 13.73 -18.47 13.98
N ASN A 174 13.22 -17.32 13.52
CA ASN A 174 12.25 -17.29 12.42
C ASN A 174 12.91 -17.47 11.05
N TYR A 175 14.22 -17.22 10.91
CA TYR A 175 14.95 -17.34 9.65
C TYR A 175 16.10 -18.33 9.76
N ASP A 176 16.19 -19.23 8.79
CA ASP A 176 17.31 -20.15 8.60
C ASP A 176 18.18 -19.66 7.44
N PRO A 177 19.38 -19.12 7.73
CA PRO A 177 20.30 -18.62 6.70
C PRO A 177 21.00 -19.73 5.90
N GLU A 178 21.03 -20.98 6.38
CA GLU A 178 21.64 -22.08 5.63
C GLU A 178 20.78 -22.45 4.41
N HIS A 179 19.46 -22.56 4.62
CA HIS A 179 18.50 -22.91 3.59
C HIS A 179 17.77 -21.70 2.97
N ARG A 180 18.00 -20.50 3.52
CA ARG A 180 17.39 -19.22 3.10
C ARG A 180 15.86 -19.29 3.11
N ILE A 181 15.31 -19.65 4.27
CA ILE A 181 13.87 -19.85 4.49
C ILE A 181 13.41 -19.24 5.80
N ILE A 182 12.13 -18.83 5.84
CA ILE A 182 11.42 -18.67 7.11
C ILE A 182 10.99 -20.06 7.60
N THR A 183 11.24 -20.34 8.88
CA THR A 183 11.29 -21.72 9.42
C THR A 183 9.92 -22.39 9.60
N GLY A 184 8.85 -21.60 9.59
CA GLY A 184 7.48 -22.09 9.75
C GLY A 184 6.43 -21.20 9.08
N PRO A 185 5.26 -21.74 8.70
CA PRO A 185 4.17 -20.94 8.15
C PRO A 185 3.49 -20.03 9.18
N HIS A 186 3.42 -20.48 10.44
CA HIS A 186 3.08 -19.61 11.57
C HIS A 186 4.36 -19.32 12.34
N ASN A 187 4.70 -18.03 12.45
CA ASN A 187 5.95 -17.55 13.03
C ASN A 187 5.70 -16.19 13.71
N GLY A 188 6.66 -15.69 14.49
CA GLY A 188 6.48 -14.43 15.21
C GLY A 188 7.43 -14.25 16.38
N SER A 189 6.93 -13.64 17.46
CA SER A 189 7.73 -13.30 18.64
C SER A 189 7.92 -14.45 19.64
N ASP A 190 7.18 -15.54 19.52
CA ASP A 190 7.23 -16.68 20.44
C ASP A 190 7.83 -17.94 19.77
N PRO A 191 9.14 -18.21 19.92
CA PRO A 191 9.79 -19.33 19.25
C PRO A 191 9.27 -20.69 19.74
N ASP A 192 8.60 -20.74 20.90
CA ASP A 192 8.00 -21.96 21.43
C ASP A 192 6.62 -22.27 20.83
N ARG A 193 6.00 -21.31 20.10
CA ARG A 193 4.67 -21.48 19.49
C ARG A 193 4.79 -22.06 18.07
N THR A 194 5.13 -23.34 17.99
CA THR A 194 5.38 -24.06 16.74
C THR A 194 4.11 -24.61 16.07
N GLY A 195 4.21 -25.02 14.80
CA GLY A 195 3.09 -25.60 14.04
C GLY A 195 2.01 -24.57 13.67
N LEU A 196 0.86 -25.02 13.17
CA LEU A 196 -0.22 -24.14 12.69
C LEU A 196 -1.31 -23.85 13.76
N PHE A 197 -1.39 -24.64 14.84
CA PHE A 197 -2.47 -24.55 15.83
C PHE A 197 -2.04 -25.13 17.20
N ASP A 198 -2.67 -24.66 18.28
CA ASP A 198 -2.29 -24.99 19.68
C ASP A 198 -2.97 -26.27 20.24
N GLY A 199 -3.50 -27.16 19.38
CA GLY A 199 -4.28 -28.34 19.79
C GLY A 199 -4.06 -29.57 18.89
N ASP A 200 -4.95 -30.56 19.01
CA ASP A 200 -4.85 -31.83 18.26
C ASP A 200 -5.39 -31.75 16.83
N VAL A 201 -6.25 -30.77 16.54
CA VAL A 201 -6.87 -30.57 15.22
C VAL A 201 -6.90 -29.08 14.89
N TYR A 202 -6.63 -28.74 13.63
CA TYR A 202 -6.75 -27.38 13.10
C TYR A 202 -8.20 -26.89 13.25
N PRO A 203 -8.45 -25.66 13.73
CA PRO A 203 -9.78 -25.16 14.05
C PRO A 203 -10.59 -24.77 12.80
N TRP A 204 -10.74 -25.70 11.86
CA TRP A 204 -11.49 -25.53 10.61
C TRP A 204 -13.00 -25.62 10.86
N LEU A 205 -13.73 -24.64 10.36
CA LEU A 205 -15.18 -24.58 10.45
C LEU A 205 -15.83 -25.31 9.26
N LEU A 206 -17.04 -25.84 9.47
CA LEU A 206 -17.78 -26.49 8.38
C LEU A 206 -18.00 -25.55 7.18
N LYS A 207 -18.30 -24.28 7.46
CA LYS A 207 -18.47 -23.24 6.42
C LYS A 207 -17.18 -23.03 5.60
N GLU A 208 -16.01 -23.08 6.25
CA GLU A 208 -14.72 -22.94 5.58
C GLU A 208 -14.40 -24.19 4.74
N ALA A 209 -14.69 -25.38 5.27
CA ALA A 209 -14.57 -26.63 4.52
C ALA A 209 -15.49 -26.64 3.29
N GLU A 210 -16.71 -26.12 3.39
CA GLU A 210 -17.63 -25.99 2.27
C GLU A 210 -17.18 -24.95 1.24
N THR A 211 -16.48 -23.90 1.69
CA THR A 211 -16.03 -22.78 0.83
C THR A 211 -14.72 -23.08 0.13
N TYR A 212 -13.74 -23.61 0.86
CA TYR A 212 -12.37 -23.79 0.40
C TYR A 212 -11.95 -25.25 0.28
N GLY A 213 -12.78 -26.21 0.68
CA GLY A 213 -12.39 -27.62 0.72
C GLY A 213 -11.41 -27.92 1.85
N PHE A 214 -10.58 -28.93 1.65
CA PHE A 214 -9.62 -29.40 2.64
C PHE A 214 -8.19 -29.33 2.11
N PRO A 215 -7.18 -29.17 2.99
CA PRO A 215 -5.80 -29.38 2.60
C PRO A 215 -5.54 -30.88 2.35
N LEU A 216 -4.40 -31.19 1.72
CA LEU A 216 -3.86 -32.57 1.63
C LEU A 216 -4.85 -33.62 1.08
N GLU A 217 -5.74 -33.25 0.14
CA GLU A 217 -6.78 -34.17 -0.37
C GLU A 217 -6.25 -35.45 -1.03
N TRP A 218 -4.98 -35.43 -1.46
CA TRP A 218 -4.31 -36.51 -2.16
C TRP A 218 -3.77 -37.63 -1.25
N ILE A 219 -3.73 -37.43 0.07
CA ILE A 219 -3.13 -38.41 0.98
C ILE A 219 -3.99 -39.69 1.08
N PRO A 220 -3.38 -40.89 1.21
CA PRO A 220 -4.12 -42.14 1.34
C PRO A 220 -5.09 -42.16 2.53
N GLU A 221 -4.76 -41.48 3.62
CA GLU A 221 -5.56 -41.38 4.83
C GLU A 221 -6.90 -40.66 4.57
N ALA A 222 -6.96 -39.77 3.59
CA ALA A 222 -8.18 -39.06 3.21
C ALA A 222 -9.12 -39.92 2.33
N ALA A 223 -8.64 -41.01 1.74
CA ALA A 223 -9.35 -41.76 0.71
C ALA A 223 -10.65 -42.45 1.19
N ASN A 224 -10.80 -42.67 2.50
CA ASN A 224 -11.95 -43.38 3.09
C ASN A 224 -12.95 -42.45 3.81
N GLY A 225 -12.91 -41.15 3.53
CA GLY A 225 -13.83 -40.16 4.10
C GLY A 225 -15.31 -40.34 3.65
N PRO A 226 -16.23 -39.50 4.17
CA PRO A 226 -15.98 -38.31 4.97
C PRO A 226 -15.68 -38.60 6.45
N PHE A 227 -14.79 -37.80 7.04
CA PHE A 227 -14.50 -37.81 8.47
C PHE A 227 -15.17 -36.63 9.17
N PRO A 228 -15.52 -36.73 10.47
CA PRO A 228 -15.86 -35.54 11.24
C PRO A 228 -14.63 -34.62 11.35
N LEU A 229 -14.82 -33.30 11.29
CA LEU A 229 -13.72 -32.31 11.32
C LEU A 229 -12.74 -32.55 12.48
N SER A 230 -13.27 -32.88 13.67
CA SER A 230 -12.49 -33.16 14.88
C SER A 230 -11.65 -34.45 14.82
N ALA A 231 -11.71 -35.23 13.74
CA ALA A 231 -10.92 -36.44 13.55
C ALA A 231 -10.47 -36.61 12.09
N ASP A 232 -10.55 -35.55 11.27
CA ASP A 232 -10.14 -35.62 9.88
C ASP A 232 -8.60 -35.68 9.82
N PRO A 233 -8.00 -36.72 9.20
CA PRO A 233 -6.56 -36.86 9.17
C PRO A 233 -5.87 -35.67 8.49
N ARG A 234 -6.56 -34.98 7.57
CA ARG A 234 -6.04 -33.81 6.86
C ARG A 234 -5.92 -32.57 7.74
N LEU A 235 -6.57 -32.54 8.91
CA LEU A 235 -6.55 -31.41 9.85
C LEU A 235 -5.75 -31.72 11.14
N GLY A 236 -5.22 -32.94 11.27
CA GLY A 236 -4.48 -33.41 12.45
C GLY A 236 -2.99 -33.58 12.18
N ASP A 237 -2.47 -34.79 12.44
CA ASP A 237 -1.04 -35.13 12.31
C ASP A 237 -0.48 -34.83 10.92
N GLN A 238 -1.22 -35.13 9.85
CA GLN A 238 -0.73 -34.92 8.49
C GLN A 238 -0.52 -33.44 8.19
N MET A 239 -1.39 -32.56 8.70
CA MET A 239 -1.21 -31.11 8.55
C MET A 239 -0.02 -30.62 9.37
N ARG A 240 0.14 -31.10 10.61
CA ARG A 240 1.29 -30.75 11.45
C ARG A 240 2.61 -31.14 10.79
N ASP A 241 2.72 -32.37 10.30
CA ASP A 241 3.97 -32.91 9.82
C ASP A 241 4.33 -32.41 8.42
N ARG A 242 3.34 -32.11 7.57
CA ARG A 242 3.58 -31.74 6.16
C ARG A 242 3.45 -30.25 5.88
N MET A 243 2.60 -29.54 6.60
CA MET A 243 2.31 -28.12 6.39
C MET A 243 2.69 -27.26 7.59
N GLY A 244 3.04 -27.84 8.74
CA GLY A 244 3.32 -27.10 9.98
C GLY A 244 4.76 -26.66 10.17
N VAL A 245 5.65 -26.99 9.23
CA VAL A 245 7.09 -26.69 9.28
C VAL A 245 7.60 -26.34 7.88
N GLY A 246 8.69 -25.58 7.81
CA GLY A 246 9.21 -25.06 6.54
C GLY A 246 8.50 -23.77 6.12
N ASP A 247 8.91 -23.25 4.97
CA ASP A 247 8.45 -21.97 4.46
C ASP A 247 7.21 -22.10 3.58
N THR A 248 6.45 -21.02 3.48
CA THR A 248 5.30 -20.89 2.58
C THR A 248 5.34 -19.56 1.86
N ALA A 249 4.81 -19.51 0.63
CA ALA A 249 4.92 -18.30 -0.19
C ALA A 249 4.28 -17.06 0.45
N VAL A 250 3.33 -17.20 1.39
CA VAL A 250 2.77 -16.04 2.10
C VAL A 250 3.78 -15.34 3.01
N ASN A 251 4.81 -16.04 3.50
CA ASN A 251 5.89 -15.44 4.30
C ASN A 251 6.73 -14.44 3.50
N LEU A 252 6.65 -14.42 2.16
CA LEU A 252 7.26 -13.38 1.33
C LEU A 252 6.81 -11.96 1.73
N ALA A 253 5.60 -11.80 2.27
CA ALA A 253 5.12 -10.51 2.78
C ALA A 253 6.01 -9.90 3.89
N THR A 254 6.82 -10.72 4.59
CA THR A 254 7.84 -10.27 5.56
C THR A 254 8.80 -9.23 4.98
N ALA A 255 9.08 -9.32 3.68
CA ALA A 255 9.95 -8.37 3.00
C ALA A 255 9.45 -6.91 3.12
N GLY A 256 8.15 -6.68 3.25
CA GLY A 256 7.59 -5.35 3.52
C GLY A 256 8.02 -4.77 4.88
N LEU A 257 8.07 -5.61 5.92
CA LEU A 257 8.53 -5.21 7.27
C LEU A 257 10.02 -4.88 7.27
N VAL A 258 10.81 -5.73 6.62
CA VAL A 258 12.26 -5.54 6.53
C VAL A 258 12.61 -4.35 5.64
N LEU A 259 11.85 -4.10 4.57
CA LEU A 259 11.99 -2.90 3.74
C LEU A 259 11.69 -1.64 4.55
N ASN A 260 10.62 -1.65 5.36
CA ASN A 260 10.29 -0.53 6.23
C ASN A 260 11.44 -0.22 7.21
N ALA A 261 12.04 -1.26 7.80
CA ALA A 261 13.22 -1.12 8.66
C ALA A 261 14.44 -0.57 7.90
N TRP A 262 14.67 -1.01 6.67
CA TRP A 262 15.75 -0.49 5.82
C TRP A 262 15.55 1.00 5.50
N ILE A 263 14.37 1.44 5.10
CA ILE A 263 14.08 2.87 4.81
C ILE A 263 14.26 3.74 6.07
N LEU A 264 13.88 3.22 7.25
CA LEU A 264 14.04 3.93 8.54
C LEU A 264 15.48 4.04 9.02
N SER A 265 16.34 3.09 8.64
CA SER A 265 17.68 2.95 9.23
C SER A 265 18.84 3.20 8.30
N GLY A 266 18.68 2.88 7.01
CA GLY A 266 19.78 2.80 6.04
C GLY A 266 20.76 1.67 6.29
N GLU A 267 20.48 0.73 7.21
CA GLU A 267 21.41 -0.36 7.53
C GLU A 267 21.39 -1.46 6.47
N GLU A 268 22.54 -1.70 5.82
CA GLU A 268 22.68 -2.65 4.70
C GLU A 268 22.26 -4.09 5.04
N ARG A 269 22.36 -4.53 6.30
CA ARG A 269 21.94 -5.88 6.71
C ARG A 269 20.46 -6.18 6.42
N TYR A 270 19.58 -5.18 6.49
CA TYR A 270 18.16 -5.36 6.13
C TYR A 270 18.01 -5.54 4.61
N ARG A 271 18.78 -4.79 3.82
CA ARG A 271 18.84 -4.94 2.36
C ARG A 271 19.36 -6.32 1.98
N ASP A 272 20.48 -6.73 2.58
CA ASP A 272 21.12 -8.01 2.29
C ASP A 272 20.18 -9.18 2.61
N TRP A 273 19.44 -9.11 3.72
CA TRP A 273 18.42 -10.10 4.06
C TRP A 273 17.30 -10.17 2.99
N ILE A 274 16.79 -9.03 2.51
CA ILE A 274 15.77 -9.01 1.44
C ILE A 274 16.32 -9.67 0.17
N VAL A 275 17.55 -9.30 -0.23
CA VAL A 275 18.19 -9.85 -1.43
C VAL A 275 18.38 -11.37 -1.31
N GLU A 276 18.83 -11.86 -0.15
CA GLU A 276 19.05 -13.28 0.09
C GLU A 276 17.73 -14.06 0.10
N TYR A 277 16.76 -13.62 0.91
CA TYR A 277 15.51 -14.34 1.11
C TYR A 277 14.64 -14.33 -0.15
N VAL A 278 14.39 -13.14 -0.72
CA VAL A 278 13.57 -13.00 -1.93
C VAL A 278 14.31 -13.59 -3.14
N GLY A 279 15.64 -13.46 -3.19
CA GLY A 279 16.48 -14.10 -4.20
C GLY A 279 16.33 -15.61 -4.22
N ALA A 280 16.30 -16.26 -3.06
CA ALA A 280 16.11 -17.71 -2.96
C ALA A 280 14.73 -18.15 -3.49
N TRP A 281 13.66 -17.39 -3.22
CA TRP A 281 12.33 -17.65 -3.80
C TRP A 281 12.29 -17.43 -5.31
N ARG A 282 13.00 -16.41 -5.83
CA ARG A 282 13.15 -16.19 -7.26
C ARG A 282 13.90 -17.34 -7.93
N GLU A 283 14.99 -17.84 -7.34
CA GLU A 283 15.73 -19.02 -7.82
C GLU A 283 14.80 -20.24 -7.93
N ARG A 284 14.08 -20.56 -6.84
CA ARG A 284 13.09 -21.66 -6.81
C ARG A 284 11.99 -21.49 -7.86
N THR A 285 11.54 -20.25 -8.09
CA THR A 285 10.56 -19.95 -9.13
C THR A 285 11.11 -20.24 -10.53
N LEU A 286 12.35 -19.87 -10.81
CA LEU A 286 13.00 -20.15 -12.10
C LEU A 286 13.18 -21.66 -12.34
N GLU A 287 13.59 -22.40 -11.30
CA GLU A 287 13.72 -23.86 -11.35
C GLU A 287 12.36 -24.53 -11.56
N GLN A 288 11.29 -23.95 -11.02
CA GLN A 288 9.90 -24.38 -11.19
C GLN A 288 9.26 -23.85 -12.50
N GLY A 289 10.06 -23.49 -13.50
CA GLY A 289 9.57 -23.10 -14.82
C GLY A 289 8.86 -21.74 -14.86
N GLY A 290 9.15 -20.86 -13.91
CA GLY A 290 8.63 -19.49 -13.82
C GLY A 290 7.37 -19.34 -12.97
N LEU A 291 6.81 -20.45 -12.44
CA LEU A 291 5.70 -20.42 -11.50
C LEU A 291 6.22 -20.42 -10.06
N ILE A 292 5.71 -19.50 -9.25
CA ILE A 292 6.10 -19.40 -7.84
C ILE A 292 5.62 -20.68 -7.11
N PRO A 293 6.53 -21.50 -6.52
CA PRO A 293 6.12 -22.57 -5.62
C PRO A 293 5.46 -21.99 -4.37
N ASP A 294 4.62 -22.75 -3.67
CA ASP A 294 3.95 -22.26 -2.46
C ASP A 294 4.51 -22.80 -1.15
N ASN A 295 5.51 -23.68 -1.22
CA ASN A 295 6.08 -24.36 -0.07
C ASN A 295 7.56 -24.72 -0.30
N VAL A 296 8.32 -24.68 0.79
CA VAL A 296 9.72 -25.12 0.85
C VAL A 296 9.91 -25.85 2.18
N GLY A 297 10.45 -27.07 2.15
CA GLY A 297 10.67 -27.82 3.39
C GLY A 297 11.84 -27.28 4.23
N PRO A 298 12.03 -27.80 5.45
CA PRO A 298 13.15 -27.43 6.33
C PRO A 298 14.54 -27.72 5.74
N ASP A 299 14.62 -28.52 4.69
CA ASP A 299 15.83 -28.83 3.91
C ASP A 299 16.09 -27.83 2.77
N GLY A 300 15.26 -26.78 2.62
CA GLY A 300 15.39 -25.77 1.58
C GLY A 300 14.85 -26.19 0.21
N GLU A 301 14.31 -27.41 0.10
CA GLU A 301 13.82 -28.02 -1.14
C GLU A 301 12.31 -27.83 -1.31
N VAL A 302 11.88 -27.47 -2.52
CA VAL A 302 10.46 -27.29 -2.86
C VAL A 302 9.73 -28.64 -2.82
N GLY A 303 8.60 -28.70 -2.10
CA GLY A 303 7.75 -29.89 -2.10
C GLY A 303 8.30 -31.09 -1.31
N SER A 304 9.40 -30.96 -0.55
CA SER A 304 10.05 -32.10 0.13
C SER A 304 9.12 -32.80 1.14
N LEU A 305 8.20 -32.06 1.77
CA LEU A 305 7.18 -32.60 2.68
C LEU A 305 5.82 -32.90 2.00
N LEU A 306 5.69 -32.56 0.72
CA LEU A 306 4.46 -32.71 -0.08
C LEU A 306 4.64 -33.65 -1.28
N GLU A 307 5.59 -34.59 -1.18
CA GLU A 307 5.88 -35.61 -2.20
C GLU A 307 6.25 -35.00 -3.56
N GLY A 308 7.03 -33.93 -3.52
CA GLY A 308 7.53 -33.21 -4.70
C GLY A 308 6.52 -32.24 -5.32
N ARG A 309 5.36 -32.02 -4.69
CA ARG A 309 4.41 -31.00 -5.15
C ARG A 309 4.92 -29.60 -4.81
N TRP A 310 5.11 -28.78 -5.84
CA TRP A 310 5.41 -27.35 -5.73
C TRP A 310 4.22 -26.52 -5.20
N TYR A 311 3.04 -27.14 -5.12
CA TYR A 311 1.82 -26.60 -4.51
C TYR A 311 1.38 -27.43 -3.30
N GLY A 312 0.58 -26.84 -2.43
CA GLY A 312 -0.03 -27.52 -1.29
C GLY A 312 0.28 -26.91 0.08
N GLY A 313 1.11 -25.87 0.12
CA GLY A 313 1.45 -25.14 1.36
C GLY A 313 0.24 -24.42 2.00
N HIS A 314 0.43 -23.97 3.24
CA HIS A 314 -0.55 -23.16 3.96
C HIS A 314 -0.76 -21.81 3.24
N TYR A 315 -2.02 -21.42 3.01
CA TYR A 315 -2.35 -20.29 2.13
C TYR A 315 -1.71 -20.39 0.73
N GLY A 316 -1.52 -21.62 0.28
CA GLY A 316 -0.93 -22.00 -1.00
C GLY A 316 -1.93 -22.05 -2.16
N TRP A 317 -1.44 -22.47 -3.33
CA TRP A 317 -2.23 -22.68 -4.54
C TRP A 317 -3.40 -23.64 -4.32
N SER A 318 -3.22 -24.64 -3.46
CA SER A 318 -4.27 -25.64 -3.26
C SER A 318 -5.29 -25.23 -2.21
N TRP A 319 -4.93 -24.46 -1.17
CA TRP A 319 -5.80 -24.20 -0.02
C TRP A 319 -5.29 -23.05 0.90
N PRO A 320 -6.18 -22.23 1.49
CA PRO A 320 -7.58 -22.07 1.10
C PRO A 320 -7.76 -21.08 -0.07
N HIS A 321 -6.84 -20.12 -0.26
CA HIS A 321 -7.09 -18.93 -1.09
C HIS A 321 -6.37 -18.88 -2.45
N GLY A 322 -5.24 -19.58 -2.63
CA GLY A 322 -4.47 -19.51 -3.86
C GLY A 322 -3.98 -18.09 -4.20
N TRP A 323 -4.07 -17.71 -5.48
CA TRP A 323 -3.53 -16.45 -6.00
C TRP A 323 -3.97 -15.19 -5.24
N HIS A 324 -5.15 -15.21 -4.61
CA HIS A 324 -5.61 -14.10 -3.79
C HIS A 324 -4.61 -13.75 -2.67
N SER A 325 -3.99 -14.77 -2.07
CA SER A 325 -2.97 -14.61 -1.03
C SER A 325 -1.55 -14.59 -1.61
N LEU A 326 -1.21 -15.53 -2.51
CA LEU A 326 0.15 -15.63 -3.06
C LEU A 326 0.54 -14.41 -3.88
N GLY A 327 -0.38 -13.91 -4.72
CA GLY A 327 -0.10 -12.80 -5.62
C GLY A 327 0.29 -11.54 -4.86
N HIS A 328 -0.37 -11.25 -3.75
CA HIS A 328 -0.05 -10.11 -2.90
C HIS A 328 1.30 -10.29 -2.20
N ALA A 329 1.52 -11.40 -1.49
CA ALA A 329 2.77 -11.64 -0.76
C ALA A 329 3.99 -11.63 -1.69
N ALA A 330 3.90 -12.30 -2.84
CA ALA A 330 4.97 -12.31 -3.83
C ALA A 330 5.21 -10.92 -4.45
N CYS A 331 4.15 -10.14 -4.70
CA CYS A 331 4.29 -8.79 -5.21
C CYS A 331 4.95 -7.85 -4.20
N VAL A 332 4.59 -7.94 -2.91
CA VAL A 332 5.25 -7.20 -1.83
C VAL A 332 6.76 -7.51 -1.78
N ALA A 333 7.14 -8.78 -1.81
CA ALA A 333 8.55 -9.17 -1.81
C ALA A 333 9.30 -8.73 -3.07
N ALA A 334 8.72 -8.92 -4.24
CA ALA A 334 9.34 -8.54 -5.49
C ALA A 334 9.59 -7.03 -5.57
N LEU A 335 8.61 -6.22 -5.14
CA LEU A 335 8.74 -4.76 -5.05
C LEU A 335 9.80 -4.35 -4.02
N ALA A 336 9.87 -5.03 -2.87
CA ALA A 336 10.91 -4.77 -1.88
C ALA A 336 12.31 -5.05 -2.42
N ALA A 337 12.51 -6.20 -3.06
CA ALA A 337 13.78 -6.55 -3.67
C ALA A 337 14.16 -5.60 -4.81
N ALA A 338 13.22 -5.27 -5.70
CA ALA A 338 13.45 -4.29 -6.76
C ALA A 338 13.82 -2.89 -6.20
N THR A 339 13.20 -2.48 -5.09
CA THR A 339 13.48 -1.20 -4.44
C THR A 339 14.89 -1.13 -3.86
N VAL A 340 15.34 -2.17 -3.14
CA VAL A 340 16.66 -2.15 -2.49
C VAL A 340 17.82 -2.45 -3.47
N THR A 341 17.54 -3.09 -4.61
CA THR A 341 18.57 -3.46 -5.60
C THR A 341 18.62 -2.52 -6.81
N GLY A 342 17.49 -1.89 -7.16
CA GLY A 342 17.31 -1.25 -8.47
C GLY A 342 17.12 -2.24 -9.63
N ASP A 343 16.95 -3.54 -9.34
CA ASP A 343 16.78 -4.59 -10.34
C ASP A 343 15.30 -5.01 -10.43
N ASP A 344 14.63 -4.55 -11.48
CA ASP A 344 13.22 -4.87 -11.73
C ASP A 344 13.02 -6.35 -12.16
N ASP A 345 14.09 -7.13 -12.40
CA ASP A 345 13.98 -8.56 -12.75
C ASP A 345 13.42 -9.43 -11.60
N TYR A 346 13.42 -8.93 -10.36
CA TYR A 346 12.69 -9.55 -9.26
C TYR A 346 11.18 -9.62 -9.51
N LEU A 347 10.62 -8.68 -10.27
CA LEU A 347 9.19 -8.62 -10.59
C LEU A 347 8.77 -9.72 -11.58
N SER A 348 9.72 -10.34 -12.28
CA SER A 348 9.47 -11.40 -13.27
C SER A 348 8.78 -12.63 -12.66
N MET A 349 9.04 -12.97 -11.39
CA MET A 349 8.38 -14.11 -10.73
C MET A 349 6.87 -13.90 -10.59
N VAL A 350 6.45 -12.65 -10.34
CA VAL A 350 5.04 -12.26 -10.21
C VAL A 350 4.41 -12.13 -11.59
N ALA A 351 5.07 -11.44 -12.51
CA ALA A 351 4.60 -11.23 -13.88
C ALA A 351 4.38 -12.57 -14.61
N THR A 352 5.33 -13.51 -14.50
CA THR A 352 5.23 -14.84 -15.14
C THR A 352 4.09 -15.68 -14.57
N SER A 353 3.91 -15.65 -13.25
CA SER A 353 2.79 -16.35 -12.60
C SER A 353 1.45 -15.75 -13.05
N LEU A 354 1.36 -14.43 -13.11
CA LEU A 354 0.18 -13.73 -13.58
C LEU A 354 -0.13 -14.02 -15.06
N ASP A 355 0.88 -14.01 -15.94
CA ASP A 355 0.71 -14.34 -17.36
C ASP A 355 0.24 -15.78 -17.56
N THR A 356 0.71 -16.71 -16.72
CA THR A 356 0.22 -18.10 -16.72
C THR A 356 -1.26 -18.16 -16.35
N LEU A 357 -1.69 -17.45 -15.31
CA LEU A 357 -3.10 -17.37 -14.92
C LEU A 357 -3.97 -16.76 -16.01
N ILE A 358 -3.51 -15.68 -16.65
CA ILE A 358 -4.20 -15.05 -17.78
C ILE A 358 -4.31 -16.02 -18.96
N GLY A 359 -3.27 -16.80 -19.24
CA GLY A 359 -3.28 -17.84 -20.27
C GLY A 359 -4.28 -18.97 -20.00
N HIS A 360 -4.61 -19.23 -18.74
CA HIS A 360 -5.63 -20.20 -18.32
C HIS A 360 -7.02 -19.58 -18.11
N SER A 361 -7.18 -18.28 -18.39
CA SER A 361 -8.43 -17.57 -18.15
C SER A 361 -9.59 -18.13 -18.99
N LYS A 362 -10.80 -17.98 -18.46
CA LYS A 362 -12.05 -18.32 -19.15
C LYS A 362 -12.99 -17.12 -19.12
N VAL A 363 -13.61 -16.80 -20.25
CA VAL A 363 -14.66 -15.77 -20.29
C VAL A 363 -16.00 -16.42 -19.97
N MET A 364 -16.57 -16.07 -18.81
CA MET A 364 -17.85 -16.62 -18.33
C MET A 364 -18.54 -15.61 -17.41
N PRO A 365 -19.87 -15.67 -17.23
CA PRO A 365 -20.53 -14.94 -16.16
C PRO A 365 -20.15 -15.55 -14.80
N HIS A 366 -20.05 -14.73 -13.77
CA HIS A 366 -19.66 -15.20 -12.43
C HIS A 366 -20.62 -16.26 -11.86
N THR A 367 -21.89 -16.25 -12.28
CA THR A 367 -22.87 -17.28 -11.86
C THR A 367 -22.57 -18.69 -12.36
N GLU A 368 -21.64 -18.86 -13.30
CA GLU A 368 -21.18 -20.16 -13.80
C GLU A 368 -19.80 -20.57 -13.23
N ALA A 369 -19.15 -19.68 -12.47
CA ALA A 369 -17.82 -19.90 -11.93
C ALA A 369 -17.84 -20.76 -10.65
N ASP A 370 -16.79 -21.57 -10.47
CA ASP A 370 -16.53 -22.40 -9.29
C ASP A 370 -15.79 -21.62 -8.18
N SER A 371 -16.09 -20.32 -8.06
CA SER A 371 -15.39 -19.39 -7.16
C SER A 371 -15.62 -19.73 -5.68
N SER A 372 -14.54 -19.72 -4.91
CA SER A 372 -14.52 -19.80 -3.44
C SER A 372 -14.85 -18.46 -2.77
N LEU A 373 -15.01 -17.37 -3.54
CA LEU A 373 -15.27 -16.01 -3.05
C LEU A 373 -16.61 -15.43 -3.53
N PRO A 374 -17.73 -16.19 -3.55
CA PRO A 374 -18.97 -15.74 -4.17
C PRO A 374 -19.57 -14.51 -3.47
N SER A 375 -19.36 -14.34 -2.16
CA SER A 375 -19.84 -13.17 -1.42
C SER A 375 -19.11 -11.88 -1.78
N LYS A 376 -17.80 -11.95 -2.07
CA LYS A 376 -17.00 -10.81 -2.53
C LYS A 376 -17.54 -10.32 -3.88
N TRP A 377 -17.63 -11.24 -4.84
CA TRP A 377 -18.03 -10.93 -6.20
C TRP A 377 -19.50 -10.58 -6.34
N ALA A 378 -20.39 -11.12 -5.49
CA ALA A 378 -21.80 -10.71 -5.48
C ALA A 378 -21.96 -9.21 -5.17
N VAL A 379 -21.14 -8.66 -4.28
CA VAL A 379 -21.17 -7.24 -3.91
C VAL A 379 -20.45 -6.40 -4.96
N GLU A 380 -19.24 -6.83 -5.36
CA GLU A 380 -18.41 -6.08 -6.30
C GLU A 380 -19.03 -6.04 -7.71
N LEU A 381 -19.49 -7.18 -8.25
CA LEU A 381 -20.11 -7.26 -9.58
C LEU A 381 -21.54 -6.73 -9.61
N GLY A 382 -22.27 -6.82 -8.50
CA GLY A 382 -23.65 -6.37 -8.38
C GLY A 382 -24.55 -6.89 -9.52
N PRO A 383 -25.16 -6.00 -10.33
CA PRO A 383 -26.03 -6.42 -11.44
C PRO A 383 -25.28 -7.15 -12.56
N ASP A 384 -23.96 -6.96 -12.69
CA ASP A 384 -23.14 -7.50 -13.78
C ASP A 384 -22.59 -8.90 -13.49
N ARG A 385 -23.05 -9.58 -12.43
CA ARG A 385 -22.68 -10.99 -12.17
C ARG A 385 -23.05 -11.96 -13.30
N HIS A 386 -23.96 -11.53 -14.19
CA HIS A 386 -24.40 -12.28 -15.37
C HIS A 386 -23.68 -11.84 -16.65
N THR A 387 -22.82 -10.83 -16.57
CA THR A 387 -22.02 -10.34 -17.68
C THR A 387 -20.76 -11.21 -17.79
N PRO A 388 -20.46 -11.80 -18.97
CA PRO A 388 -19.24 -12.57 -19.14
C PRO A 388 -17.98 -11.71 -19.01
N THR A 389 -17.05 -12.13 -18.16
CA THR A 389 -15.75 -11.46 -17.93
C THR A 389 -14.63 -12.49 -17.87
N PRO A 390 -13.35 -12.10 -18.08
CA PRO A 390 -12.23 -13.00 -17.88
C PRO A 390 -12.16 -13.40 -16.41
N HIS A 391 -12.24 -14.71 -16.16
CA HIS A 391 -12.01 -15.32 -14.86
C HIS A 391 -10.67 -16.06 -14.89
N LEU A 392 -9.80 -15.77 -13.93
CA LEU A 392 -8.51 -16.40 -13.69
C LEU A 392 -8.67 -17.54 -12.68
N PRO A 393 -8.00 -18.69 -12.87
CA PRO A 393 -8.04 -19.76 -11.87
C PRO A 393 -7.15 -19.39 -10.69
N PHE A 394 -7.72 -19.09 -9.53
CA PHE A 394 -6.91 -18.72 -8.37
C PHE A 394 -6.19 -19.91 -7.75
N ARG A 395 -6.67 -21.14 -7.97
CA ARG A 395 -6.17 -22.32 -7.28
C ARG A 395 -5.73 -23.43 -8.23
N HIS A 396 -4.84 -24.27 -7.73
CA HIS A 396 -4.29 -25.43 -8.45
C HIS A 396 -4.12 -26.63 -7.51
N ASN A 397 -4.50 -27.82 -7.98
CA ASN A 397 -4.27 -29.10 -7.29
C ASN A 397 -3.97 -30.21 -8.31
N ASP A 398 -3.96 -31.48 -7.85
CA ASP A 398 -3.71 -32.65 -8.71
C ASP A 398 -4.71 -32.79 -9.89
N SER A 399 -5.88 -32.11 -9.84
CA SER A 399 -6.86 -32.07 -10.92
C SER A 399 -6.65 -30.91 -11.92
N GLY A 400 -5.66 -30.04 -11.66
CA GLY A 400 -5.33 -28.87 -12.48
C GLY A 400 -5.84 -27.55 -11.89
N TRP A 401 -6.04 -26.57 -12.77
CA TRP A 401 -6.50 -25.22 -12.43
C TRP A 401 -8.02 -25.16 -12.15
N PHE A 402 -8.40 -24.55 -11.03
CA PHE A 402 -9.78 -24.41 -10.58
C PHE A 402 -9.98 -23.10 -9.79
N ASP A 403 -11.18 -22.88 -9.25
CA ASP A 403 -11.53 -21.67 -8.51
C ASP A 403 -11.40 -20.42 -9.40
N TYR A 404 -12.21 -20.38 -10.45
CA TYR A 404 -12.21 -19.31 -11.43
C TYR A 404 -12.84 -18.05 -10.83
N ASN A 405 -12.07 -16.97 -10.75
CA ASN A 405 -12.47 -15.69 -10.17
C ASN A 405 -12.26 -14.54 -11.17
N PRO A 406 -13.11 -13.50 -11.18
CA PRO A 406 -12.87 -12.30 -11.99
C PRO A 406 -11.44 -11.77 -11.84
N ALA A 407 -10.82 -11.33 -12.94
CA ALA A 407 -9.47 -10.77 -12.90
C ALA A 407 -9.38 -9.57 -11.94
N THR A 408 -8.48 -9.68 -10.95
CA THR A 408 -8.23 -8.68 -9.91
C THR A 408 -7.13 -7.70 -10.29
N PRO A 409 -7.41 -6.39 -10.32
CA PRO A 409 -6.42 -5.36 -10.66
C PRO A 409 -5.24 -5.10 -9.70
N PRO A 410 -5.32 -5.25 -8.37
CA PRO A 410 -4.28 -4.72 -7.47
C PRO A 410 -2.84 -5.12 -7.81
N VAL A 411 -2.59 -6.42 -8.02
CA VAL A 411 -1.25 -6.93 -8.38
C VAL A 411 -0.76 -6.40 -9.74
N PRO A 412 -1.48 -6.57 -10.87
CA PRO A 412 -1.00 -6.03 -12.15
C PRO A 412 -0.85 -4.50 -12.15
N VAL A 413 -1.70 -3.78 -11.41
CA VAL A 413 -1.60 -2.32 -11.30
C VAL A 413 -0.37 -1.92 -10.48
N ALA A 414 -0.04 -2.62 -9.38
CA ALA A 414 1.16 -2.37 -8.61
C ALA A 414 2.45 -2.64 -9.41
N LEU A 415 2.45 -3.67 -10.26
CA LEU A 415 3.56 -3.93 -11.20
C LEU A 415 3.68 -2.80 -12.23
N TRP A 416 2.60 -2.47 -12.92
CA TRP A 416 2.57 -1.41 -13.92
C TRP A 416 2.96 -0.05 -13.36
N HIS A 417 2.49 0.29 -12.16
CA HIS A 417 2.79 1.56 -11.53
C HIS A 417 4.28 1.67 -11.18
N HIS A 418 4.87 0.60 -10.64
CA HIS A 418 6.30 0.55 -10.36
C HIS A 418 7.14 0.61 -11.63
N THR A 419 6.95 -0.29 -12.58
CA THR A 419 7.83 -0.41 -13.75
C THR A 419 7.61 0.69 -14.77
N SER A 420 6.37 1.18 -14.89
CA SER A 420 5.90 1.98 -16.02
C SER A 420 6.19 1.33 -17.39
N SER A 421 6.32 -0.01 -17.44
CA SER A 421 6.72 -0.73 -18.64
C SER A 421 5.59 -0.88 -19.65
N GLU A 422 5.93 -0.95 -20.95
CA GLU A 422 4.97 -1.27 -22.00
C GLU A 422 4.35 -2.65 -21.83
N ALA A 423 5.12 -3.63 -21.30
CA ALA A 423 4.65 -4.99 -21.08
C ALA A 423 3.54 -5.05 -20.01
N ASP A 424 3.74 -4.36 -18.88
CA ASP A 424 2.74 -4.32 -17.81
C ASP A 424 1.50 -3.51 -18.23
N ARG A 425 1.70 -2.44 -19.00
CA ARG A 425 0.58 -1.70 -19.62
C ARG A 425 -0.21 -2.60 -20.57
N ALA A 426 0.46 -3.33 -21.46
CA ALA A 426 -0.18 -4.24 -22.41
C ALA A 426 -1.00 -5.34 -21.71
N ARG A 427 -0.53 -5.82 -20.54
CA ARG A 427 -1.28 -6.78 -19.71
C ARG A 427 -2.60 -6.19 -19.21
N LEU A 428 -2.58 -4.96 -18.68
CA LEU A 428 -3.78 -4.27 -18.23
C LEU A 428 -4.76 -3.99 -19.38
N GLU A 429 -4.24 -3.50 -20.52
CA GLU A 429 -5.08 -3.25 -21.71
C GLU A 429 -5.68 -4.56 -22.25
N GLY A 430 -4.94 -5.67 -22.29
CA GLY A 430 -5.48 -6.96 -22.73
C GLY A 430 -6.57 -7.51 -21.79
N LEU A 431 -6.42 -7.34 -20.48
CA LEU A 431 -7.50 -7.63 -19.53
C LEU A 431 -8.72 -6.73 -19.76
N ARG A 432 -8.50 -5.44 -20.02
CA ARG A 432 -9.55 -4.46 -20.31
C ARG A 432 -10.32 -4.76 -21.58
N GLU A 433 -9.63 -5.14 -22.66
CA GLU A 433 -10.23 -5.46 -23.96
C GLU A 433 -11.12 -6.70 -23.91
N THR A 434 -10.79 -7.66 -23.03
CA THR A 434 -11.53 -8.93 -22.89
C THR A 434 -12.64 -8.87 -21.83
N ASP A 435 -12.66 -7.82 -21.00
CA ASP A 435 -13.66 -7.64 -19.96
C ASP A 435 -15.00 -7.18 -20.55
N GLY A 436 -16.05 -7.96 -20.30
CA GLY A 436 -17.41 -7.60 -20.70
C GLY A 436 -17.99 -6.45 -19.87
N ILE A 437 -17.35 -6.07 -18.77
CA ILE A 437 -17.73 -4.92 -17.94
C ILE A 437 -16.88 -3.71 -18.35
N ASP A 438 -17.54 -2.57 -18.59
CA ASP A 438 -16.87 -1.30 -18.86
C ASP A 438 -16.03 -0.89 -17.65
N TRP A 439 -14.70 -0.78 -17.84
CA TRP A 439 -13.76 -0.41 -16.80
C TRP A 439 -14.04 0.99 -16.20
N ARG A 440 -14.81 1.85 -16.88
CA ARG A 440 -15.27 3.15 -16.36
C ARG A 440 -16.36 3.05 -15.29
N THR A 441 -16.79 1.84 -14.96
CA THR A 441 -17.83 1.58 -13.97
C THR A 441 -17.28 1.78 -12.55
N VAL A 442 -17.88 2.70 -11.81
CA VAL A 442 -17.59 2.95 -10.39
C VAL A 442 -18.78 2.48 -9.55
N ARG A 443 -18.54 1.66 -8.51
CA ARG A 443 -19.61 1.06 -7.69
C ARG A 443 -19.44 1.39 -6.21
N PRO A 444 -20.54 1.62 -5.46
CA PRO A 444 -20.46 1.97 -4.04
C PRO A 444 -20.28 0.73 -3.14
N PHE A 445 -19.27 -0.09 -3.41
CA PHE A 445 -18.84 -1.18 -2.52
C PHE A 445 -17.52 -0.82 -1.85
N ARG A 446 -17.22 -1.43 -0.71
CA ARG A 446 -15.90 -1.35 -0.07
C ARG A 446 -15.47 -2.76 0.34
N SER A 447 -14.34 -3.21 -0.19
CA SER A 447 -13.67 -4.46 0.18
C SER A 447 -13.04 -4.39 1.59
N LYS A 448 -12.48 -5.52 2.07
CA LYS A 448 -11.62 -5.56 3.28
C LYS A 448 -10.45 -4.57 3.12
N GLU A 449 -9.86 -4.66 1.94
CA GLU A 449 -8.64 -3.99 1.46
C GLU A 449 -8.79 -2.46 1.23
N ASP A 450 -10.01 -1.89 1.34
CA ASP A 450 -10.29 -0.50 0.99
C ASP A 450 -9.84 -0.16 -0.45
N SER A 451 -10.15 -1.07 -1.39
CA SER A 451 -9.70 -1.10 -2.79
C SER A 451 -10.83 -1.54 -3.75
N GLY A 452 -10.52 -1.62 -5.04
CA GLY A 452 -11.35 -2.29 -6.06
C GLY A 452 -11.83 -1.40 -7.21
N HIS A 453 -11.37 -0.14 -7.28
CA HIS A 453 -11.67 0.80 -8.36
C HIS A 453 -10.50 1.07 -9.29
N GLU A 454 -9.44 0.26 -9.24
CA GLU A 454 -8.24 0.47 -10.07
C GLU A 454 -8.56 0.35 -11.57
N LYS A 455 -9.58 -0.42 -11.97
CA LYS A 455 -10.05 -0.47 -13.37
C LYS A 455 -10.50 0.91 -13.86
N ALA A 456 -11.31 1.60 -13.05
CA ALA A 456 -11.85 2.92 -13.38
C ALA A 456 -10.77 3.99 -13.31
N TRP A 457 -9.87 3.89 -12.32
CA TRP A 457 -8.69 4.75 -12.25
C TRP A 457 -7.76 4.57 -13.46
N PHE A 458 -7.50 3.33 -13.90
CA PHE A 458 -6.71 3.06 -15.09
C PHE A 458 -7.37 3.62 -16.36
N ALA A 459 -8.69 3.47 -16.51
CA ALA A 459 -9.44 4.06 -17.63
C ALA A 459 -9.38 5.60 -17.64
N PHE A 460 -9.42 6.23 -16.46
CA PHE A 460 -9.21 7.67 -16.32
C PHE A 460 -7.81 8.11 -16.75
N LEU A 461 -6.78 7.42 -16.29
CA LEU A 461 -5.38 7.71 -16.64
C LEU A 461 -5.08 7.43 -18.13
N ALA A 462 -5.82 6.51 -18.76
CA ALA A 462 -5.78 6.31 -20.20
C ALA A 462 -6.48 7.42 -21.01
N GLY A 463 -7.21 8.34 -20.35
CA GLY A 463 -7.90 9.47 -20.96
C GLY A 463 -9.34 9.17 -21.40
N ASP A 464 -9.88 7.98 -21.09
CA ASP A 464 -11.18 7.52 -21.57
C ASP A 464 -12.36 7.90 -20.65
N ASP A 465 -12.06 8.51 -19.50
CA ASP A 465 -13.01 8.72 -18.40
C ASP A 465 -12.81 10.03 -17.61
N PRO A 466 -12.98 11.21 -18.24
CA PRO A 466 -12.74 12.50 -17.59
C PRO A 466 -13.63 12.77 -16.37
N ASP A 467 -14.79 12.12 -16.28
CA ASP A 467 -15.76 12.26 -15.18
C ASP A 467 -15.44 11.34 -13.99
N TYR A 468 -14.39 10.53 -14.07
CA TYR A 468 -13.96 9.64 -12.98
C TYR A 468 -13.78 10.35 -11.63
N PRO A 469 -13.07 11.50 -11.53
CA PRO A 469 -12.77 12.12 -10.24
C PRO A 469 -14.02 12.44 -9.41
N GLU A 470 -15.06 13.00 -10.03
CA GLU A 470 -16.30 13.31 -9.32
C GLU A 470 -17.08 12.05 -8.92
N ARG A 471 -17.09 11.02 -9.79
CA ARG A 471 -17.79 9.77 -9.52
C ARG A 471 -17.13 8.97 -8.39
N ILE A 472 -15.80 8.87 -8.35
CA ILE A 472 -15.10 8.16 -7.27
C ILE A 472 -15.22 8.90 -5.93
N LEU A 473 -15.20 10.24 -5.93
CA LEU A 473 -15.42 11.03 -4.71
C LEU A 473 -16.87 10.90 -4.20
N ALA A 474 -17.86 10.92 -5.09
CA ALA A 474 -19.26 10.69 -4.72
C ALA A 474 -19.47 9.26 -4.16
N MET A 475 -18.81 8.28 -4.76
CA MET A 475 -18.80 6.89 -4.31
C MET A 475 -18.20 6.77 -2.90
N ALA A 476 -17.02 7.35 -2.66
CA ALA A 476 -16.38 7.37 -1.35
C ALA A 476 -17.28 8.01 -0.28
N GLN A 477 -17.94 9.14 -0.59
CA GLN A 477 -18.92 9.73 0.33
C GLN A 477 -20.09 8.78 0.64
N ALA A 478 -20.57 8.01 -0.34
CA ALA A 478 -21.63 7.02 -0.12
C ALA A 478 -21.15 5.90 0.82
N GLN A 479 -19.92 5.41 0.66
CA GLN A 479 -19.32 4.44 1.57
C GLN A 479 -19.25 4.98 3.01
N VAL A 480 -18.71 6.18 3.22
CA VAL A 480 -18.59 6.77 4.57
C VAL A 480 -19.97 6.90 5.23
N ARG A 481 -20.98 7.40 4.49
CA ARG A 481 -22.35 7.52 5.00
C ARG A 481 -22.98 6.17 5.34
N HIS A 482 -22.69 5.13 4.56
CA HIS A 482 -23.09 3.77 4.86
C HIS A 482 -22.42 3.27 6.16
N ARG A 483 -21.11 3.49 6.34
CA ARG A 483 -20.38 3.11 7.57
C ARG A 483 -20.91 3.84 8.80
N LEU A 484 -21.28 5.12 8.69
CA LEU A 484 -21.98 5.84 9.76
C LEU A 484 -23.31 5.18 10.17
N ARG A 485 -24.08 4.65 9.22
CA ARG A 485 -25.30 3.87 9.54
C ARG A 485 -24.97 2.55 10.23
N ARG A 486 -23.86 1.91 9.85
CA ARG A 486 -23.37 0.69 10.53
C ARG A 486 -22.93 0.97 11.97
N ILE A 487 -22.23 2.07 12.20
CA ILE A 487 -21.90 2.54 13.56
C ILE A 487 -23.18 2.67 14.40
N ASP A 488 -24.18 3.40 13.90
CA ASP A 488 -25.46 3.55 14.63
C ASP A 488 -26.17 2.20 14.90
N ARG A 489 -26.00 1.21 14.00
CA ARG A 489 -26.63 -0.11 14.11
C ARG A 489 -25.95 -1.04 15.12
N TYR A 490 -24.63 -0.94 15.24
CA TYR A 490 -23.79 -1.93 15.94
C TYR A 490 -23.03 -1.39 17.16
N ARG A 491 -23.04 -0.07 17.42
CA ARG A 491 -22.34 0.53 18.58
C ARG A 491 -22.75 -0.02 19.95
N ASP A 492 -23.96 -0.55 20.06
CA ASP A 492 -24.51 -1.11 21.30
C ASP A 492 -24.48 -2.66 21.29
N LEU A 493 -23.80 -3.29 20.32
CA LEU A 493 -23.67 -4.74 20.20
C LEU A 493 -22.67 -5.25 21.25
N ASP A 494 -23.08 -6.26 22.01
CA ASP A 494 -22.14 -7.12 22.74
C ASP A 494 -21.50 -8.08 21.74
N VAL A 495 -20.21 -7.89 21.46
CA VAL A 495 -19.51 -8.54 20.33
C VAL A 495 -18.94 -9.88 20.78
N PRO A 496 -19.49 -11.02 20.32
CA PRO A 496 -18.87 -12.33 20.54
C PRO A 496 -17.63 -12.50 19.64
N GLU A 497 -16.75 -13.43 20.00
CA GLU A 497 -15.50 -13.71 19.26
C GLU A 497 -15.70 -13.92 17.74
N PRO A 498 -16.71 -14.68 17.24
CA PRO A 498 -16.89 -14.84 15.80
C PRO A 498 -17.32 -13.57 15.04
N ASP A 499 -17.71 -12.50 15.76
CA ASP A 499 -18.21 -11.25 15.19
C ASP A 499 -17.21 -10.09 15.33
N ILE A 500 -15.96 -10.34 15.75
CA ILE A 500 -14.93 -9.30 15.96
C ILE A 500 -14.66 -8.45 14.70
N HIS A 501 -14.90 -8.98 13.50
CA HIS A 501 -14.86 -8.22 12.24
C HIS A 501 -15.84 -7.03 12.19
N VAL A 502 -16.80 -6.92 13.11
CA VAL A 502 -17.78 -5.82 13.12
C VAL A 502 -17.13 -4.44 13.12
N TRP A 503 -15.99 -4.26 13.79
CA TRP A 503 -15.30 -2.97 13.86
C TRP A 503 -14.65 -2.60 12.53
N GLN A 504 -13.94 -3.53 11.89
CA GLN A 504 -13.42 -3.33 10.54
C GLN A 504 -14.56 -2.98 9.58
N LEU A 505 -15.66 -3.71 9.65
CA LEU A 505 -16.83 -3.44 8.82
C LEU A 505 -17.54 -2.12 9.19
N CYS A 506 -17.22 -1.49 10.32
CA CYS A 506 -17.73 -0.18 10.70
C CYS A 506 -16.71 0.94 10.53
N ASN A 507 -15.44 0.63 10.23
CA ASN A 507 -14.40 1.63 9.95
C ASN A 507 -14.90 2.57 8.84
N PRO A 508 -15.10 3.87 9.14
CA PRO A 508 -15.64 4.81 8.18
C PRO A 508 -14.56 5.45 7.31
N VAL A 509 -13.28 5.24 7.60
CA VAL A 509 -12.19 5.81 6.81
C VAL A 509 -12.05 5.02 5.52
N VAL A 510 -12.10 5.76 4.41
CA VAL A 510 -11.86 5.26 3.05
C VAL A 510 -10.88 6.19 2.37
N THR A 511 -9.77 5.66 1.87
CA THR A 511 -8.65 6.45 1.35
C THR A 511 -8.41 6.23 -0.13
N GLU A 512 -8.92 5.15 -0.73
CA GLU A 512 -8.70 4.77 -2.13
C GLU A 512 -8.83 5.94 -3.11
N ALA A 513 -9.97 6.63 -3.08
CA ALA A 513 -10.25 7.77 -3.96
C ALA A 513 -9.21 8.90 -3.79
N LEU A 514 -8.79 9.17 -2.56
CA LEU A 514 -7.81 10.21 -2.28
C LEU A 514 -6.41 9.78 -2.71
N VAL A 515 -6.02 8.53 -2.48
CA VAL A 515 -4.73 7.99 -2.92
C VAL A 515 -4.62 8.05 -4.45
N GLN A 516 -5.63 7.58 -5.17
CA GLN A 516 -5.64 7.59 -6.63
C GLN A 516 -5.66 9.01 -7.22
N LEU A 517 -6.50 9.90 -6.70
CA LEU A 517 -6.65 11.25 -7.25
C LEU A 517 -5.54 12.20 -6.82
N THR A 518 -5.02 12.08 -5.59
CA THR A 518 -4.00 13.02 -5.09
C THR A 518 -2.59 12.47 -5.30
N TRP A 519 -2.32 11.21 -4.95
CA TRP A 519 -0.96 10.67 -5.04
C TRP A 519 -0.63 10.07 -6.41
N GLY A 520 -1.65 9.84 -7.24
CA GLY A 520 -1.48 9.12 -8.49
C GLY A 520 -0.91 7.71 -8.26
N GLY A 521 -1.30 7.08 -7.15
CA GLY A 521 -0.87 5.74 -6.76
C GLY A 521 -2.04 4.76 -6.63
N PRO A 522 -1.80 3.45 -6.75
CA PRO A 522 -2.79 2.46 -6.37
C PRO A 522 -3.01 2.46 -4.84
N GLN A 523 -4.10 1.85 -4.39
CA GLN A 523 -4.22 1.53 -2.97
C GLN A 523 -3.08 0.58 -2.57
N VAL A 524 -2.64 0.69 -1.32
CA VAL A 524 -1.60 -0.20 -0.78
C VAL A 524 -1.99 -1.67 -0.92
N LEU A 525 -1.02 -2.54 -1.26
CA LEU A 525 -1.24 -3.98 -1.21
C LEU A 525 -1.50 -4.39 0.24
N TYR A 526 -2.70 -4.89 0.51
CA TYR A 526 -3.24 -4.95 1.86
C TYR A 526 -2.49 -5.93 2.79
N GLN A 527 -1.89 -6.99 2.25
CA GLN A 527 -1.13 -7.97 3.02
C GLN A 527 0.34 -7.55 3.23
N GLY A 528 0.56 -6.35 3.77
CA GLY A 528 1.89 -5.89 4.21
C GLY A 528 2.71 -5.13 3.16
N GLY A 529 2.09 -4.55 2.14
CA GLY A 529 2.76 -3.66 1.18
C GLY A 529 3.10 -2.29 1.76
N LEU A 530 4.14 -1.66 1.22
CA LEU A 530 4.39 -0.23 1.40
C LEU A 530 3.71 0.56 0.28
N GLN A 531 3.31 1.81 0.58
CA GLN A 531 2.59 2.66 -0.37
C GLN A 531 3.44 3.03 -1.58
N GLN A 532 2.90 2.82 -2.79
CA GLN A 532 3.42 3.42 -4.03
C GLN A 532 2.71 4.75 -4.32
N ALA A 533 3.43 5.75 -4.82
CA ALA A 533 2.84 7.02 -5.24
C ALA A 533 3.70 7.66 -6.34
N ARG A 534 3.06 8.44 -7.23
CA ARG A 534 3.81 9.34 -8.11
C ARG A 534 4.19 10.62 -7.39
N LEU A 535 3.27 11.13 -6.56
CA LEU A 535 3.44 12.35 -5.80
C LEU A 535 2.91 12.19 -4.37
N ARG A 536 3.46 12.97 -3.45
CA ARG A 536 2.91 13.21 -2.10
C ARG A 536 2.97 14.70 -1.80
N TYR A 537 2.19 15.18 -0.84
CA TYR A 537 2.11 16.60 -0.51
C TYR A 537 2.47 16.86 0.95
N HIS A 538 2.94 18.06 1.22
CA HIS A 538 3.15 18.59 2.57
C HIS A 538 2.60 20.01 2.67
N ASP A 539 1.99 20.32 3.81
CA ASP A 539 1.58 21.65 4.20
C ASP A 539 2.80 22.39 4.74
N ALA A 540 3.29 23.37 3.97
CA ALA A 540 4.50 24.10 4.32
C ALA A 540 4.28 25.05 5.50
N ASP A 541 3.06 25.57 5.67
CA ASP A 541 2.72 26.54 6.71
C ASP A 541 2.54 25.82 8.06
N ALA A 542 1.83 24.68 8.05
CA ALA A 542 1.67 23.83 9.23
C ALA A 542 2.88 22.90 9.48
N ARG A 543 3.83 22.83 8.54
CA ARG A 543 5.03 21.97 8.56
C ARG A 543 4.69 20.50 8.83
N ARG A 544 3.75 19.95 8.06
CA ARG A 544 3.33 18.55 8.20
C ARG A 544 3.01 17.89 6.87
N ALA A 545 2.97 16.56 6.86
CA ALA A 545 2.52 15.79 5.70
C ALA A 545 1.04 16.08 5.38
N GLY A 546 0.67 15.97 4.11
CA GLY A 546 -0.70 16.13 3.60
C GLY A 546 -0.94 17.46 2.90
N LEU A 547 -2.07 17.54 2.18
CA LEU A 547 -2.53 18.77 1.56
C LEU A 547 -2.93 19.81 2.63
N PRO A 548 -2.61 21.10 2.45
CA PRO A 548 -3.14 22.16 3.29
C PRO A 548 -4.66 22.22 3.30
N ALA A 549 -5.21 22.88 4.32
CA ALA A 549 -6.62 23.25 4.34
C ALA A 549 -7.01 24.03 3.06
N ASP A 550 -8.21 23.79 2.56
CA ASP A 550 -8.78 24.40 1.34
C ASP A 550 -8.07 24.07 0.02
N VAL A 551 -6.95 23.32 0.05
CA VAL A 551 -6.24 22.90 -1.16
C VAL A 551 -6.72 21.53 -1.62
N ALA A 552 -7.10 21.43 -2.89
CA ALA A 552 -7.40 20.18 -3.56
C ALA A 552 -6.33 19.86 -4.61
N ALA A 553 -6.07 18.57 -4.83
CA ALA A 553 -5.11 18.08 -5.81
C ALA A 553 -5.72 16.98 -6.70
N LEU A 554 -5.43 17.03 -7.99
CA LEU A 554 -5.85 16.02 -8.95
C LEU A 554 -4.69 15.65 -9.88
N VAL A 555 -4.16 14.44 -9.75
CA VAL A 555 -3.29 13.81 -10.73
C VAL A 555 -4.14 13.39 -11.93
N THR A 556 -3.91 14.05 -13.06
CA THR A 556 -4.69 13.84 -14.30
C THR A 556 -4.02 12.88 -15.27
N SER A 557 -2.71 12.66 -15.15
CA SER A 557 -1.98 11.69 -15.98
C SER A 557 -0.71 11.20 -15.28
N ILE A 558 -0.36 9.94 -15.54
CA ILE A 558 0.92 9.34 -15.15
C ILE A 558 1.50 8.66 -16.39
N ASP A 559 2.60 9.20 -16.89
CA ASP A 559 3.38 8.68 -18.02
C ASP A 559 4.74 8.19 -17.47
N PRO A 560 5.52 7.35 -18.17
CA PRO A 560 6.77 6.82 -17.61
C PRO A 560 7.70 7.87 -17.00
N GLU A 561 7.90 9.00 -17.69
CA GLU A 561 8.79 10.08 -17.24
C GLU A 561 8.05 11.38 -16.88
N ALA A 562 6.72 11.35 -16.77
CA ALA A 562 5.96 12.56 -16.47
C ALA A 562 4.74 12.30 -15.57
N THR A 563 4.37 13.29 -14.77
CA THR A 563 3.11 13.28 -14.01
C THR A 563 2.47 14.65 -14.13
N THR A 564 1.20 14.70 -14.54
CA THR A 564 0.44 15.96 -14.63
C THR A 564 -0.54 16.07 -13.49
N VAL A 565 -0.51 17.20 -12.79
CA VAL A 565 -1.35 17.49 -11.62
C VAL A 565 -1.98 18.87 -11.74
N GLU A 566 -3.18 19.00 -11.20
CA GLU A 566 -3.84 20.27 -10.94
C GLU A 566 -3.98 20.51 -9.44
N LEU A 567 -3.52 21.67 -8.97
CA LEU A 567 -3.73 22.16 -7.61
C LEU A 567 -4.71 23.34 -7.64
N VAL A 568 -5.63 23.36 -6.68
CA VAL A 568 -6.66 24.40 -6.54
C VAL A 568 -6.67 24.88 -5.09
N ASN A 569 -6.50 26.19 -4.88
CA ASN A 569 -6.76 26.82 -3.59
C ASN A 569 -8.18 27.40 -3.57
N LEU A 570 -9.06 26.78 -2.81
CA LEU A 570 -10.47 27.18 -2.67
C LEU A 570 -10.68 28.35 -1.70
N ALA A 571 -9.65 28.76 -0.95
CA ALA A 571 -9.79 29.82 0.03
C ALA A 571 -9.97 31.19 -0.67
N PRO A 572 -10.97 32.00 -0.24
CA PRO A 572 -11.25 33.28 -0.88
C PRO A 572 -10.22 34.37 -0.54
N GLU A 573 -9.55 34.25 0.61
CA GLU A 573 -8.66 35.31 1.14
C GLU A 573 -7.34 34.78 1.72
N THR A 574 -7.14 33.46 1.74
CA THR A 574 -5.96 32.85 2.38
C THR A 574 -5.05 32.22 1.34
N ASP A 575 -3.82 32.71 1.27
CA ASP A 575 -2.75 32.08 0.51
C ASP A 575 -2.33 30.79 1.19
N ARG A 576 -1.95 29.79 0.39
CA ARG A 576 -1.48 28.49 0.85
C ARG A 576 -0.13 28.17 0.22
N THR A 577 0.72 27.45 0.94
CA THR A 577 1.97 26.93 0.39
C THR A 577 2.00 25.41 0.49
N VAL A 578 2.17 24.76 -0.66
CA VAL A 578 2.24 23.28 -0.77
C VAL A 578 3.64 22.90 -1.18
N ILE A 579 4.21 21.87 -0.56
CA ILE A 579 5.40 21.20 -1.07
C ILE A 579 4.97 19.90 -1.73
N VAL A 580 5.26 19.77 -3.02
CA VAL A 580 5.03 18.56 -3.81
C VAL A 580 6.30 17.71 -3.74
N GLN A 581 6.17 16.48 -3.25
CA GLN A 581 7.22 15.48 -3.20
C GLN A 581 7.04 14.48 -4.36
N ALA A 582 8.12 14.12 -5.04
CA ALA A 582 8.12 13.09 -6.08
C ALA A 582 8.39 11.69 -5.49
N GLY A 583 7.45 10.77 -5.67
CA GLY A 583 7.46 9.44 -5.04
C GLY A 583 6.87 9.44 -3.62
N ALA A 584 6.54 8.25 -3.11
CA ALA A 584 6.00 8.08 -1.76
C ALA A 584 7.04 8.40 -0.67
N PHE A 585 8.31 8.13 -0.96
CA PHE A 585 9.48 8.21 -0.09
C PHE A 585 10.58 9.14 -0.66
N ALA A 586 10.21 10.12 -1.48
CA ALA A 586 11.15 11.06 -2.12
C ALA A 586 12.21 10.37 -3.01
N GLU A 587 11.88 9.19 -3.52
CA GLU A 587 12.77 8.31 -4.31
C GLU A 587 12.88 8.74 -5.78
N HIS A 588 12.04 9.67 -6.25
CA HIS A 588 12.11 10.22 -7.61
C HIS A 588 12.79 11.60 -7.62
N THR A 589 13.40 11.96 -8.76
CA THR A 589 13.92 13.32 -9.00
C THR A 589 13.02 14.06 -9.98
N ILE A 590 12.56 15.26 -9.61
CA ILE A 590 11.92 16.21 -10.53
C ILE A 590 13.02 16.90 -11.33
N THR A 591 13.02 16.74 -12.65
CA THR A 591 14.03 17.30 -13.57
C THR A 591 13.57 18.58 -14.27
N GLY A 592 12.26 18.83 -14.28
CA GLY A 592 11.67 20.03 -14.87
C GLY A 592 10.19 20.14 -14.58
N VAL A 593 9.69 21.38 -14.55
CA VAL A 593 8.31 21.71 -14.23
C VAL A 593 7.76 22.63 -15.30
N ARG A 594 6.78 22.15 -16.07
CA ARG A 594 6.01 22.97 -17.00
C ARG A 594 4.66 23.27 -16.38
N TYR A 595 4.28 24.53 -16.25
CA TYR A 595 3.10 24.95 -15.50
C TYR A 595 2.32 26.08 -16.17
N THR A 596 1.02 26.14 -15.88
CA THR A 596 0.12 27.21 -16.34
C THR A 596 0.33 28.50 -15.55
N THR A 597 0.33 29.64 -16.24
CA THR A 597 0.43 30.97 -15.65
C THR A 597 -0.50 31.95 -16.36
N CYS A 598 -0.82 33.08 -15.71
CA CYS A 598 -1.60 34.20 -16.26
C CYS A 598 -0.81 35.47 -15.96
N GLN A 599 -0.36 36.18 -17.01
CA GLN A 599 0.54 37.34 -16.85
C GLN A 599 -0.18 38.69 -16.85
N ASP A 600 -1.43 38.73 -17.29
CA ASP A 600 -2.24 39.94 -17.27
C ASP A 600 -3.41 39.84 -16.29
N ASP A 601 -3.73 40.98 -15.68
CA ASP A 601 -4.90 41.16 -14.82
C ASP A 601 -6.11 41.67 -15.63
N GLY A 602 -6.08 41.54 -16.96
CA GLY A 602 -7.13 42.04 -17.84
C GLY A 602 -8.49 41.38 -17.58
N TRP A 603 -8.46 40.15 -17.05
CA TRP A 603 -9.64 39.40 -16.63
C TRP A 603 -10.46 40.10 -15.54
N ILE A 604 -9.84 40.94 -14.71
CA ILE A 604 -10.51 41.67 -13.62
C ILE A 604 -11.50 42.71 -14.18
N GLY A 605 -11.20 43.27 -15.35
CA GLY A 605 -11.92 44.41 -15.91
C GLY A 605 -11.53 45.75 -15.27
N ASP A 606 -12.05 46.83 -15.82
CA ASP A 606 -11.91 48.19 -15.30
C ASP A 606 -13.05 48.57 -14.32
N MET A 607 -12.96 49.76 -13.72
CA MET A 607 -13.92 50.25 -12.73
C MET A 607 -15.39 50.29 -13.23
N TYR A 608 -15.60 50.36 -14.53
CA TYR A 608 -16.92 50.48 -15.17
C TYR A 608 -17.40 49.18 -15.80
N ASP A 609 -16.61 48.11 -15.73
CA ASP A 609 -17.04 46.78 -16.17
C ASP A 609 -17.99 46.13 -15.15
N TYR A 610 -19.02 45.45 -15.65
CA TYR A 610 -20.04 44.79 -14.84
C TYR A 610 -19.77 43.28 -14.64
N GLY A 611 -18.61 42.77 -15.07
CA GLY A 611 -18.22 41.37 -14.99
C GLY A 611 -16.73 41.15 -15.25
N HIS A 612 -16.26 39.90 -15.18
CA HIS A 612 -14.89 39.51 -15.52
C HIS A 612 -14.82 38.97 -16.97
N SER A 613 -13.61 38.87 -17.52
CA SER A 613 -13.36 38.10 -18.76
C SER A 613 -12.64 36.79 -18.47
N GLU A 614 -12.45 35.97 -19.49
CA GLU A 614 -11.62 34.76 -19.38
C GLU A 614 -10.14 35.14 -19.22
N PRO A 615 -9.40 34.54 -18.27
CA PRO A 615 -7.97 34.77 -18.12
C PRO A 615 -7.18 34.19 -19.29
N VAL A 616 -6.16 34.91 -19.76
CA VAL A 616 -5.26 34.44 -20.82
C VAL A 616 -4.20 33.52 -20.20
N VAL A 617 -4.48 32.22 -20.24
CA VAL A 617 -3.56 31.20 -19.72
C VAL A 617 -2.43 30.95 -20.72
N SER A 618 -1.20 31.03 -20.24
CA SER A 618 0.03 30.62 -20.96
C SER A 618 0.79 29.57 -20.15
N GLU A 619 1.86 29.02 -20.71
CA GLU A 619 2.72 28.06 -20.02
C GLU A 619 4.12 28.63 -19.79
N ALA A 620 4.70 28.31 -18.64
CA ALA A 620 6.09 28.56 -18.31
C ALA A 620 6.77 27.25 -17.93
N GLU A 621 8.10 27.23 -18.02
CA GLU A 621 8.90 26.08 -17.64
C GLU A 621 10.09 26.51 -16.80
N VAL A 622 10.35 25.76 -15.73
CA VAL A 622 11.52 25.94 -14.87
C VAL A 622 12.25 24.61 -14.69
N PRO A 623 13.59 24.62 -14.68
CA PRO A 623 14.34 23.43 -14.27
C PRO A 623 14.11 23.16 -12.79
N CYS A 624 14.15 21.88 -12.43
CA CYS A 624 14.18 21.42 -11.05
C CYS A 624 15.24 20.32 -10.97
N ASP A 625 15.87 20.17 -9.82
CA ASP A 625 16.85 19.11 -9.61
C ASP A 625 16.77 18.63 -8.16
N GLY A 626 15.68 17.93 -7.85
CA GLY A 626 15.43 17.46 -6.51
C GLY A 626 14.08 16.75 -6.36
N PRO A 627 13.83 16.14 -5.19
CA PRO A 627 12.58 15.42 -4.94
C PRO A 627 11.42 16.33 -4.54
N TYR A 628 11.65 17.64 -4.36
CA TYR A 628 10.67 18.59 -3.83
C TYR A 628 10.48 19.80 -4.75
N LEU A 629 9.23 20.23 -4.89
CA LEU A 629 8.82 21.47 -5.54
C LEU A 629 7.95 22.27 -4.58
N THR A 630 8.30 23.54 -4.31
CA THR A 630 7.43 24.43 -3.54
C THR A 630 6.47 25.13 -4.49
N VAL A 631 5.16 25.07 -4.17
CA VAL A 631 4.10 25.73 -4.93
C VAL A 631 3.36 26.71 -4.02
N ARG A 632 3.48 28.01 -4.32
CA ARG A 632 2.65 29.05 -3.68
C ARG A 632 1.33 29.13 -4.41
N LEU A 633 0.24 29.03 -3.66
CA LEU A 633 -1.12 29.13 -4.15
C LEU A 633 -1.78 30.35 -3.50
N PRO A 634 -1.72 31.54 -4.14
CA PRO A 634 -2.52 32.67 -3.67
C PRO A 634 -4.00 32.32 -3.55
N ALA A 635 -4.72 33.05 -2.72
CA ALA A 635 -6.16 32.88 -2.54
C ALA A 635 -6.90 32.84 -3.89
N SER A 636 -7.85 31.91 -4.04
CA SER A 636 -8.65 31.72 -5.26
C SER A 636 -7.81 31.60 -6.53
N THR A 637 -6.78 30.74 -6.50
CA THR A 637 -5.99 30.41 -7.69
C THR A 637 -5.96 28.91 -7.96
N ARG A 638 -5.63 28.58 -9.21
CA ARG A 638 -5.32 27.22 -9.65
C ARG A 638 -4.02 27.20 -10.42
N ILE A 639 -3.41 26.02 -10.47
CA ILE A 639 -2.24 25.75 -11.30
C ILE A 639 -2.29 24.31 -11.79
N ARG A 640 -2.13 24.13 -13.09
CA ARG A 640 -1.86 22.83 -13.70
C ARG A 640 -0.39 22.76 -14.06
N PHE A 641 0.28 21.69 -13.69
CA PHE A 641 1.68 21.49 -14.06
C PHE A 641 2.01 20.03 -14.37
N THR A 642 2.96 19.84 -15.28
CA THR A 642 3.57 18.56 -15.62
C THR A 642 4.98 18.54 -15.03
N LEU A 643 5.21 17.58 -14.13
CA LEU A 643 6.53 17.26 -13.59
C LEU A 643 7.20 16.25 -14.51
N ARG A 644 8.40 16.57 -15.01
CA ARG A 644 9.29 15.58 -15.62
C ARG A 644 10.05 14.87 -14.51
N LEU A 645 10.02 13.55 -14.51
CA LEU A 645 10.51 12.71 -13.41
C LEU A 645 11.58 11.73 -13.89
N GLY A 646 12.69 11.66 -13.17
CA GLY A 646 13.52 10.47 -13.11
C GLY A 646 12.96 9.56 -12.01
N LEU A 647 12.41 8.40 -12.37
CA LEU A 647 11.86 7.46 -11.40
C LEU A 647 12.98 6.73 -10.66
N ARG A 648 12.81 6.59 -9.34
CA ARG A 648 13.69 5.82 -8.43
C ARG A 648 15.18 6.16 -8.56
N THR A 649 15.50 7.41 -8.88
CA THR A 649 16.87 7.92 -9.02
C THR A 649 17.55 8.18 -7.68
N ARG A 650 16.82 8.01 -6.57
CA ARG A 650 17.29 8.28 -5.19
C ARG A 650 16.90 7.11 -4.28
N PRO A 651 17.71 6.80 -3.25
CA PRO A 651 17.28 5.89 -2.20
C PRO A 651 15.99 6.41 -1.54
N PRO A 652 14.98 5.56 -1.30
CA PRO A 652 13.77 5.96 -0.60
C PRO A 652 14.10 6.39 0.83
N SER A 653 13.35 7.37 1.33
CA SER A 653 13.53 7.91 2.68
C SER A 653 12.21 8.34 3.31
N TYR A 654 12.09 8.14 4.62
CA TYR A 654 11.01 8.71 5.42
C TYR A 654 11.20 10.18 5.76
N ARG A 655 12.35 10.76 5.39
CA ARG A 655 12.64 12.18 5.62
C ARG A 655 11.61 13.08 4.96
N THR A 656 11.34 14.18 5.63
CA THR A 656 10.40 15.20 5.18
C THR A 656 11.17 16.40 4.61
N PRO A 657 10.49 17.30 3.87
CA PRO A 657 11.07 18.59 3.49
C PRO A 657 11.45 19.49 4.67
N PHE A 658 11.06 19.13 5.89
CA PHE A 658 11.18 19.96 7.09
C PHE A 658 12.39 19.59 7.95
N ASP A 659 13.02 18.45 7.69
CA ASP A 659 14.19 17.94 8.41
C ASP A 659 15.43 18.77 8.03
N THR A 660 16.29 19.08 9.01
CA THR A 660 17.36 20.07 8.84
C THR A 660 18.62 19.53 8.16
N ALA A 661 19.42 20.40 7.55
CA ALA A 661 20.66 20.02 6.87
C ALA A 661 21.75 19.40 7.78
N ALA A 662 21.71 19.64 9.10
CA ALA A 662 22.59 18.94 10.05
C ALA A 662 22.21 17.45 10.16
N GLU A 663 20.92 17.14 10.12
CA GLU A 663 20.41 15.75 10.02
C GLU A 663 20.66 15.15 8.61
N GLN A 664 20.86 15.99 7.59
CA GLN A 664 21.26 15.56 6.24
C GLN A 664 22.73 15.10 6.15
N ALA A 665 23.62 15.56 7.07
CA ALA A 665 25.04 15.20 7.10
C ALA A 665 25.34 13.99 8.00
N ASP A 666 24.71 13.91 9.19
CA ASP A 666 24.98 12.83 10.17
C ASP A 666 24.62 11.42 9.65
N SER A 667 23.67 11.30 8.71
CA SER A 667 23.35 10.00 8.10
C SER A 667 24.36 9.50 7.07
N LEU A 668 25.14 10.41 6.48
CA LEU A 668 26.19 10.04 5.53
C LEU A 668 27.46 9.66 6.29
N GLU A 669 27.76 10.32 7.42
CA GLU A 669 28.97 10.02 8.21
C GLU A 669 28.91 8.66 8.94
N THR A 670 27.72 8.18 9.35
CA THR A 670 27.59 6.81 9.91
C THR A 670 27.83 5.68 8.90
N THR A 671 27.92 5.98 7.61
CA THR A 671 28.28 5.00 6.56
C THR A 671 29.78 4.99 6.21
N GLY A 672 30.56 5.91 6.79
CA GLY A 672 31.97 6.13 6.43
C GLY A 672 33.02 5.59 7.42
N GLU A 673 32.63 5.17 8.64
CA GLU A 673 33.59 4.72 9.66
C GLU A 673 33.35 3.27 10.12
N SER A 674 33.53 2.31 9.21
CA SER A 674 34.20 1.04 9.53
C SER A 674 34.71 0.40 8.24
N ALA A 675 35.98 0.68 7.93
CA ALA A 675 36.74 0.05 6.85
C ALA A 675 37.09 -1.41 7.15
#